data_AF-A0A067CC95-F1
#
_entry.id   AF-A0A067CC95-F1
#
_cell.length_a   1.000
_cell.length_b   1.000
_cell.length_c   1.000
_cell.angle_alpha   90.00
_cell.angle_beta   90.00
_cell.angle_gamma   90.00
#
_symmetry.space_group_name_H-M   'P 1'
#
loop_
_entity.id
_entity.type
_entity.pdbx_description
1 polymer ?
#
loop_
_entity_poly.entity_id
_entity_poly.type
_entity_poly.pdbx_seq_one_letter_code
_entity_poly.pdbx_strand_id
1 'polypeptide(L)'
;MAPSPTVAANLSEALKQAFGTTPENMAVAAGHVAELAAGAKDVSSLTALLNEGLTSTDANHRQSACVVVKAIAEKKVARLEPYVTPVLGNVLDLYTDKKMQVRGPAAEAAKAIVHATNRNAIRVLLPHIFGGMDRTKKWQTKAGALDLIHDLSELHPVQVSRCLPDIIPNATEQMWDTRPEVKKAAHAVMIKACSTASNADIEPFIPALISCIANPAEVSECVHKLASTTFVKTVEAPALAIMEPLLVRGLNENKTSVKRQTAVIIDNMCKLVEEPAEALLFTPKVLPTLKRIIEAVADPECRDVCTRAHETLFMAAGSVELSEDETKIEFDSILQTLKFILEKDAKAKKVKIDDSTLNFVAGCGLYLTVARNFKPEDWSNSVKPYLGAFLAEGDIPAITKGFREKCYKDNKVKVAEDVVQEDEGEDLCDCEFSLAYGGMILLNNARLNLKKGHRYGLCGRNGCGKSTLMRAIANGQLEGFPSKDELKTVYVEHNLQAEEADLSVVDFVLNDPDFKNTPRKEVKDTLASVGFTEAMQAQAVGSLSGGWKMKLELARAMLQKADILLLDEPTNHLDVANVAWLENYLTSMTTITSLIVSHDSGFLDNVCTNIIHYEKNRKLKTYVGNMSEFVKIRPEAKAYYDLDAATVAFKFPEPGFLADIKNKGKPIIRLTNCSYTYPGSSKPSINNVSVTCALSSRIAVIGPNGAGKSTMIKMLTGETEPTQGTLWKHPAMRFAYVAQHAFHHIEQHLDISANQYIQWRFQSGEDKELMAKETRKLTPEEKELLAKPVNWEGEKRVFESIENRRKLKKSFEYEVKWMKLPNTENSWIPREKLEKWGFDKILQIADDREAARANMQARPVTAIAVQKHLDNFGLAADFGTHSRMRGLSGGQKVKVVLAAAMPAPAADAMGKAAEESPMLQDVVGRSPSLTADLRNFDYRCTPAEIVTDRIKLLPTLTKTI
;
A
#
# COMPACT_ATOMS: atom_id res chain seq x y z
N MET A 1 -36.60 -65.84 7.01
CA MET A 1 -38.05 -65.55 7.07
C MET A 1 -38.20 -64.11 7.51
N ALA A 2 -38.59 -63.22 6.60
CA ALA A 2 -38.84 -61.82 6.90
C ALA A 2 -40.15 -61.70 7.70
N PRO A 3 -40.22 -60.90 8.77
CA PRO A 3 -41.50 -60.62 9.42
C PRO A 3 -42.30 -59.62 8.59
N SER A 4 -43.61 -59.83 8.59
CA SER A 4 -44.67 -59.14 7.84
C SER A 4 -44.90 -57.68 8.29
N PRO A 5 -45.57 -56.85 7.49
CA PRO A 5 -45.84 -55.45 7.78
C PRO A 5 -47.08 -55.31 8.66
N THR A 6 -46.88 -55.24 9.97
CA THR A 6 -47.92 -54.87 10.92
C THR A 6 -47.31 -53.96 11.97
N VAL A 7 -48.07 -52.93 12.34
CA VAL A 7 -47.75 -51.83 13.27
C VAL A 7 -47.12 -50.60 12.58
N ALA A 8 -47.98 -49.80 11.95
CA ALA A 8 -47.76 -48.35 11.96
C ALA A 8 -47.89 -47.89 13.42
N ALA A 9 -46.82 -48.02 14.20
CA ALA A 9 -46.76 -47.46 15.55
C ALA A 9 -46.88 -45.94 15.40
N ASN A 10 -47.81 -45.33 16.12
CA ASN A 10 -47.91 -43.89 16.20
C ASN A 10 -46.58 -43.34 16.73
N LEU A 11 -45.94 -42.41 16.01
CA LEU A 11 -44.64 -41.83 16.38
C LEU A 11 -44.66 -41.32 17.84
N SER A 12 -45.80 -40.81 18.31
CA SER A 12 -46.03 -40.40 19.70
C SER A 12 -45.93 -41.55 20.70
N GLU A 13 -46.46 -42.74 20.38
CA GLU A 13 -46.38 -43.92 21.24
C GLU A 13 -44.97 -44.47 21.30
N ALA A 14 -44.28 -44.53 20.15
CA ALA A 14 -42.88 -44.95 20.09
C ALA A 14 -41.96 -44.04 20.91
N LEU A 15 -42.17 -42.72 20.85
CA LEU A 15 -41.44 -41.75 21.67
C LEU A 15 -41.69 -41.94 23.17
N LYS A 16 -42.97 -42.11 23.58
CA LYS A 16 -43.33 -42.35 24.99
C LYS A 16 -42.73 -43.66 25.52
N GLN A 17 -42.74 -44.71 24.71
CA GLN A 17 -42.10 -45.99 25.06
C GLN A 17 -40.58 -45.84 25.17
N ALA A 18 -39.93 -45.14 24.23
CA ALA A 18 -38.50 -44.90 24.27
C ALA A 18 -38.09 -44.13 25.53
N PHE A 19 -38.86 -43.10 25.94
CA PHE A 19 -38.56 -42.34 27.16
C PHE A 19 -38.61 -43.20 28.42
N GLY A 20 -39.54 -44.16 28.52
CA GLY A 20 -39.66 -45.08 29.64
C GLY A 20 -38.76 -46.32 29.59
N THR A 21 -37.87 -46.43 28.60
CA THR A 21 -37.01 -47.62 28.39
C THR A 21 -35.82 -47.64 29.35
N THR A 22 -35.38 -48.83 29.77
CA THR A 22 -34.21 -49.02 30.64
C THR A 22 -32.90 -48.59 29.96
N PRO A 23 -31.88 -48.13 30.71
CA PRO A 23 -30.62 -47.62 30.14
C PRO A 23 -29.93 -48.56 29.14
N GLU A 24 -30.00 -49.87 29.36
CA GLU A 24 -29.40 -50.91 28.50
C GLU A 24 -30.02 -50.97 27.10
N ASN A 25 -31.30 -50.59 26.97
CA ASN A 25 -32.05 -50.67 25.71
C ASN A 25 -32.35 -49.28 25.09
N MET A 26 -31.93 -48.18 25.73
CA MET A 26 -32.21 -46.81 25.26
C MET A 26 -31.70 -46.57 23.83
N ALA A 27 -30.48 -47.05 23.49
CA ALA A 27 -29.91 -46.85 22.17
C ALA A 27 -30.71 -47.57 21.07
N VAL A 28 -31.19 -48.78 21.35
CA VAL A 28 -32.01 -49.57 20.42
C VAL A 28 -33.38 -48.91 20.22
N ALA A 29 -34.01 -48.47 21.32
CA ALA A 29 -35.28 -47.75 21.26
C ALA A 29 -35.16 -46.42 20.49
N ALA A 30 -34.07 -45.67 20.72
CA ALA A 30 -33.77 -44.44 20.00
C ALA A 30 -33.56 -44.67 18.49
N GLY A 31 -32.84 -45.74 18.12
CA GLY A 31 -32.66 -46.13 16.71
C GLY A 31 -33.99 -46.45 16.01
N HIS A 32 -34.88 -47.17 16.69
CA HIS A 32 -36.21 -47.49 16.17
C HIS A 32 -37.08 -46.22 16.00
N VAL A 33 -37.07 -45.31 16.98
CA VAL A 33 -37.77 -44.01 16.86
C VAL A 33 -37.23 -43.20 15.69
N ALA A 34 -35.91 -43.17 15.49
CA ALA A 34 -35.29 -42.44 14.39
C ALA A 34 -35.71 -43.00 13.01
N GLU A 35 -35.85 -44.32 12.86
CA GLU A 35 -36.34 -44.96 11.64
C GLU A 35 -37.82 -44.68 11.39
N LEU A 36 -38.64 -44.76 12.44
CA LEU A 36 -40.06 -44.39 12.35
C LEU A 36 -40.23 -42.92 11.98
N ALA A 37 -39.47 -42.02 12.58
CA ALA A 37 -39.51 -40.58 12.27
C ALA A 37 -39.14 -40.32 10.80
N ALA A 38 -38.10 -41.00 10.29
CA ALA A 38 -37.67 -40.87 8.89
C ALA A 38 -38.76 -41.31 7.89
N GLY A 39 -39.51 -42.36 8.22
CA GLY A 39 -40.57 -42.92 7.37
C GLY A 39 -41.97 -42.35 7.60
N ALA A 40 -42.21 -41.60 8.68
CA ALA A 40 -43.53 -41.08 9.04
C ALA A 40 -44.07 -40.12 7.97
N LYS A 41 -45.40 -40.05 7.78
CA LYS A 41 -46.00 -39.06 6.85
C LYS A 41 -46.18 -37.69 7.48
N ASP A 42 -46.41 -37.63 8.79
CA ASP A 42 -46.58 -36.41 9.56
C ASP A 42 -45.60 -36.41 10.74
N VAL A 43 -44.85 -35.32 10.87
CA VAL A 43 -43.83 -35.09 11.91
C VAL A 43 -44.00 -33.73 12.59
N SER A 44 -45.12 -33.05 12.35
CA SER A 44 -45.38 -31.69 12.86
C SER A 44 -45.36 -31.57 14.38
N SER A 45 -45.69 -32.66 15.10
CA SER A 45 -45.65 -32.72 16.57
C SER A 45 -44.31 -33.15 17.15
N LEU A 46 -43.31 -33.49 16.32
CA LEU A 46 -42.03 -34.06 16.76
C LEU A 46 -41.30 -33.15 17.75
N THR A 47 -41.21 -31.85 17.46
CA THR A 47 -40.57 -30.86 18.35
C THR A 47 -41.21 -30.85 19.74
N ALA A 48 -42.54 -30.82 19.80
CA ALA A 48 -43.28 -30.78 21.06
C ALA A 48 -43.06 -32.08 21.87
N LEU A 49 -43.15 -33.24 21.21
CA LEU A 49 -42.96 -34.55 21.85
C LEU A 49 -41.53 -34.75 22.37
N LEU A 50 -40.51 -34.29 21.63
CA LEU A 50 -39.12 -34.33 22.12
C LEU A 50 -38.95 -33.42 23.33
N ASN A 51 -39.54 -32.22 23.30
CA ASN A 51 -39.49 -31.28 24.42
C ASN A 51 -40.20 -31.81 25.68
N GLU A 52 -41.29 -32.56 25.55
CA GLU A 52 -41.94 -33.25 26.69
C GLU A 52 -40.96 -34.19 27.41
N GLY A 53 -40.15 -34.94 26.66
CA GLY A 53 -39.11 -35.81 27.20
C GLY A 53 -37.96 -35.04 27.85
N LEU A 54 -37.45 -34.01 27.16
CA LEU A 54 -36.30 -33.21 27.62
C LEU A 54 -36.61 -32.36 28.86
N THR A 55 -37.87 -31.93 29.03
CA THR A 55 -38.31 -31.14 30.18
C THR A 55 -38.98 -31.98 31.27
N SER A 56 -39.00 -33.31 31.11
CA SER A 56 -39.62 -34.22 32.06
C SER A 56 -39.01 -34.10 33.46
N THR A 57 -39.81 -34.34 34.49
CA THR A 57 -39.32 -34.38 35.87
C THR A 57 -38.43 -35.62 36.14
N ASP A 58 -38.60 -36.70 35.39
CA ASP A 58 -37.79 -37.92 35.48
C ASP A 58 -36.45 -37.77 34.74
N ALA A 59 -35.35 -38.05 35.43
CA ALA A 59 -34.01 -38.00 34.87
C ALA A 59 -33.74 -39.07 33.80
N ASN A 60 -34.36 -40.25 33.92
CA ASN A 60 -34.23 -41.31 32.91
C ASN A 60 -34.94 -40.93 31.62
N HIS A 61 -36.10 -40.26 31.72
CA HIS A 61 -36.81 -39.73 30.56
C HIS A 61 -35.97 -38.66 29.85
N ARG A 62 -35.39 -37.71 30.60
CA ARG A 62 -34.51 -36.68 30.02
C ARG A 62 -33.28 -37.28 29.34
N GLN A 63 -32.64 -38.27 29.99
CA GLN A 63 -31.52 -39.01 29.41
C GLN A 63 -31.91 -39.69 28.10
N SER A 64 -33.00 -40.46 28.10
CA SER A 64 -33.49 -41.16 26.92
C SER A 64 -33.87 -40.18 25.81
N ALA A 65 -34.52 -39.06 26.14
CA ALA A 65 -34.85 -38.02 25.19
C ALA A 65 -33.61 -37.45 24.48
N CYS A 66 -32.50 -37.20 25.21
CA CYS A 66 -31.24 -36.80 24.58
C CYS A 66 -30.71 -37.87 23.60
N VAL A 67 -30.75 -39.15 23.98
CA VAL A 67 -30.31 -40.26 23.12
C VAL A 67 -31.18 -40.38 21.86
N VAL A 68 -32.49 -40.17 21.99
CA VAL A 68 -33.43 -40.12 20.86
C VAL A 68 -33.11 -38.95 19.93
N VAL A 69 -32.92 -37.74 20.48
CA VAL A 69 -32.55 -36.56 19.69
C VAL A 69 -31.26 -36.81 18.90
N LYS A 70 -30.24 -37.37 19.56
CA LYS A 70 -28.98 -37.78 18.92
C LYS A 70 -29.23 -38.74 17.75
N ALA A 71 -29.97 -39.82 17.99
CA ALA A 71 -30.25 -40.82 16.96
C ALA A 71 -31.01 -40.25 15.77
N ILE A 72 -31.97 -39.35 15.99
CA ILE A 72 -32.70 -38.67 14.90
C ILE A 72 -31.76 -37.78 14.09
N ALA A 73 -30.92 -36.97 14.76
CA ALA A 73 -29.97 -36.08 14.08
C ALA A 73 -28.95 -36.87 13.24
N GLU A 74 -28.40 -37.97 13.77
CA GLU A 74 -27.41 -38.82 13.10
C GLU A 74 -27.95 -39.51 11.83
N LYS A 75 -29.28 -39.69 11.69
CA LYS A 75 -29.88 -40.21 10.44
C LYS A 75 -29.76 -39.23 9.27
N LYS A 76 -29.51 -37.93 9.52
CA LYS A 76 -29.30 -36.89 8.48
C LYS A 76 -30.42 -36.81 7.44
N VAL A 77 -31.67 -36.95 7.89
CA VAL A 77 -32.85 -36.84 7.04
C VAL A 77 -33.31 -35.37 7.02
N ALA A 78 -33.11 -34.68 5.89
CA ALA A 78 -33.34 -33.23 5.76
C ALA A 78 -34.72 -32.77 6.27
N ARG A 79 -35.80 -33.49 5.95
CA ARG A 79 -37.17 -33.16 6.40
C ARG A 79 -37.37 -33.18 7.92
N LEU A 80 -36.46 -33.78 8.71
CA LEU A 80 -36.56 -33.81 10.17
C LEU A 80 -35.85 -32.62 10.83
N GLU A 81 -34.90 -32.01 10.12
CA GLU A 81 -34.07 -30.92 10.61
C GLU A 81 -34.86 -29.69 11.14
N PRO A 82 -35.95 -29.23 10.48
CA PRO A 82 -36.77 -28.12 10.97
C PRO A 82 -37.40 -28.38 12.35
N TYR A 83 -37.60 -29.65 12.72
CA TYR A 83 -38.24 -30.05 13.97
C TYR A 83 -37.23 -30.37 15.06
N VAL A 84 -36.02 -30.79 14.70
CA VAL A 84 -34.95 -31.09 15.66
C VAL A 84 -34.18 -29.82 16.04
N THR A 85 -33.98 -28.89 15.10
CA THR A 85 -33.22 -27.65 15.35
C THR A 85 -33.75 -26.82 16.54
N PRO A 86 -35.07 -26.58 16.70
CA PRO A 86 -35.60 -25.78 17.79
C PRO A 86 -35.44 -26.42 19.18
N VAL A 87 -35.21 -27.73 19.21
CA VAL A 87 -35.03 -28.52 20.45
C VAL A 87 -33.67 -28.23 21.11
N LEU A 88 -32.70 -27.71 20.34
CA LEU A 88 -31.34 -27.44 20.82
C LEU A 88 -31.29 -26.57 22.07
N GLY A 89 -32.16 -25.55 22.18
CA GLY A 89 -32.22 -24.68 23.36
C GLY A 89 -32.51 -25.47 24.66
N ASN A 90 -33.45 -26.41 24.59
CA ASN A 90 -33.79 -27.26 25.75
C ASN A 90 -32.70 -28.30 26.03
N VAL A 91 -32.03 -28.82 25.00
CA VAL A 91 -30.87 -29.71 25.17
C VAL A 91 -29.73 -28.99 25.89
N LEU A 92 -29.45 -27.73 25.53
CA LEU A 92 -28.44 -26.89 26.17
C LEU A 92 -28.76 -26.61 27.65
N ASP A 93 -30.03 -26.49 28.02
CA ASP A 93 -30.42 -26.32 29.43
C ASP A 93 -30.07 -27.54 30.30
N LEU A 94 -30.04 -28.74 29.70
CA LEU A 94 -29.67 -29.99 30.36
C LEU A 94 -28.17 -30.14 30.64
N TYR A 95 -27.32 -29.25 30.12
CA TYR A 95 -25.88 -29.21 30.50
C TYR A 95 -25.71 -28.95 32.00
N THR A 96 -26.74 -28.35 32.61
CA THR A 96 -26.75 -27.99 34.04
C THR A 96 -27.61 -28.91 34.89
N ASP A 97 -28.07 -30.05 34.33
CA ASP A 97 -28.93 -31.00 35.02
C ASP A 97 -28.31 -31.45 36.35
N LYS A 98 -29.13 -31.71 37.36
CA LYS A 98 -28.64 -32.19 38.66
C LYS A 98 -28.03 -33.59 38.56
N LYS A 99 -28.47 -34.41 37.61
CA LYS A 99 -28.02 -35.79 37.41
C LYS A 99 -26.92 -35.87 36.36
N MET A 100 -25.77 -36.40 36.75
CA MET A 100 -24.60 -36.52 35.87
C MET A 100 -24.87 -37.39 34.63
N GLN A 101 -25.72 -38.41 34.76
CA GLN A 101 -26.12 -39.30 33.66
C GLN A 101 -26.85 -38.61 32.51
N VAL A 102 -27.41 -37.41 32.72
CA VAL A 102 -28.14 -36.64 31.68
C VAL A 102 -27.20 -35.71 30.92
N ARG A 103 -26.18 -35.16 31.59
CA ARG A 103 -25.29 -34.11 31.04
C ARG A 103 -24.48 -34.61 29.83
N GLY A 104 -23.93 -35.82 29.92
CA GLY A 104 -23.17 -36.43 28.81
C GLY A 104 -24.03 -36.63 27.55
N PRO A 105 -25.17 -37.35 27.65
CA PRO A 105 -26.10 -37.50 26.54
C PRO A 105 -26.62 -36.18 25.97
N ALA A 106 -26.86 -35.16 26.81
CA ALA A 106 -27.24 -33.83 26.34
C ALA A 106 -26.15 -33.20 25.46
N ALA A 107 -24.87 -33.30 25.87
CA ALA A 107 -23.75 -32.79 25.09
C ALA A 107 -23.59 -33.54 23.75
N GLU A 108 -23.74 -34.86 23.75
CA GLU A 108 -23.70 -35.66 22.53
C GLU A 108 -24.87 -35.33 21.58
N ALA A 109 -26.06 -35.12 22.11
CA ALA A 109 -27.23 -34.74 21.33
C ALA A 109 -27.07 -33.36 20.69
N ALA A 110 -26.57 -32.38 21.44
CA ALA A 110 -26.31 -31.03 20.91
C ALA A 110 -25.27 -31.05 19.78
N LYS A 111 -24.19 -31.82 19.94
CA LYS A 111 -23.19 -32.03 18.88
C LYS A 111 -23.81 -32.73 17.67
N ALA A 112 -24.60 -33.78 17.87
CA ALA A 112 -25.26 -34.48 16.77
C ALA A 112 -26.16 -33.54 15.95
N ILE A 113 -26.88 -32.62 16.60
CA ILE A 113 -27.67 -31.58 15.92
C ILE A 113 -26.75 -30.72 15.04
N VAL A 114 -25.70 -30.13 15.63
CA VAL A 114 -24.73 -29.27 14.91
C VAL A 114 -24.11 -29.98 13.71
N HIS A 115 -23.70 -31.24 13.86
CA HIS A 115 -23.08 -32.05 12.81
C HIS A 115 -24.08 -32.51 11.72
N ALA A 116 -25.37 -32.50 12.03
CA ALA A 116 -26.43 -32.85 11.08
C ALA A 116 -26.99 -31.62 10.34
N THR A 117 -26.75 -30.41 10.86
CA THR A 117 -27.26 -29.17 10.29
C THR A 117 -26.75 -28.95 8.86
N ASN A 118 -27.65 -28.56 7.97
CA ASN A 118 -27.33 -28.09 6.65
C ASN A 118 -26.48 -26.82 6.73
N ARG A 119 -25.35 -26.82 6.01
CA ARG A 119 -24.43 -25.68 5.93
C ARG A 119 -25.12 -24.33 5.66
N ASN A 120 -26.20 -24.30 4.87
CA ASN A 120 -26.91 -23.06 4.54
C ASN A 120 -27.98 -22.67 5.58
N ALA A 121 -28.22 -23.51 6.59
CA ALA A 121 -29.16 -23.29 7.68
C ALA A 121 -28.48 -22.84 8.99
N ILE A 122 -27.18 -22.51 8.97
CA ILE A 122 -26.45 -22.09 10.17
C ILE A 122 -27.10 -20.86 10.83
N ARG A 123 -27.62 -19.91 10.04
CA ARG A 123 -28.36 -18.74 10.57
C ARG A 123 -29.67 -19.11 11.29
N VAL A 124 -30.25 -20.28 11.02
CA VAL A 124 -31.42 -20.81 11.76
C VAL A 124 -30.99 -21.41 13.09
N LEU A 125 -29.82 -22.05 13.12
CA LEU A 125 -29.27 -22.70 14.30
C LEU A 125 -28.72 -21.70 15.32
N LEU A 126 -28.04 -20.63 14.86
CA LEU A 126 -27.34 -19.67 15.70
C LEU A 126 -28.21 -19.03 16.80
N PRO A 127 -29.45 -18.56 16.55
CA PRO A 127 -30.31 -18.02 17.61
C PRO A 127 -30.54 -18.98 18.79
N HIS A 128 -30.65 -20.29 18.52
CA HIS A 128 -30.80 -21.30 19.57
C HIS A 128 -29.51 -21.48 20.39
N ILE A 129 -28.34 -21.37 19.75
CA ILE A 129 -27.04 -21.38 20.43
C ILE A 129 -26.85 -20.10 21.25
N PHE A 130 -27.18 -18.94 20.67
CA PHE A 130 -27.10 -17.63 21.33
C PHE A 130 -27.98 -17.56 22.57
N GLY A 131 -29.18 -18.15 22.54
CA GLY A 131 -30.04 -18.28 23.73
C GLY A 131 -29.40 -19.07 24.88
N GLY A 132 -28.44 -19.95 24.60
CA GLY A 132 -27.64 -20.66 25.61
C GLY A 132 -26.54 -19.79 26.25
N MET A 133 -26.20 -18.65 25.63
CA MET A 133 -25.21 -17.68 26.11
C MET A 133 -25.83 -16.50 26.87
N ASP A 134 -27.17 -16.47 26.97
CA ASP A 134 -27.90 -15.42 27.69
C ASP A 134 -27.43 -15.28 29.15
N ARG A 135 -27.49 -14.06 29.68
CA ARG A 135 -27.04 -13.73 31.05
C ARG A 135 -27.73 -14.55 32.13
N THR A 136 -28.96 -15.01 31.90
CA THR A 136 -29.75 -15.84 32.83
C THR A 136 -29.28 -17.30 32.88
N LYS A 137 -28.53 -17.77 31.87
CA LYS A 137 -28.06 -19.16 31.79
C LYS A 137 -26.83 -19.39 32.67
N LYS A 138 -26.67 -20.62 33.17
CA LYS A 138 -25.51 -20.99 33.98
C LYS A 138 -24.28 -21.21 33.10
N TRP A 139 -23.10 -21.08 33.71
CA TRP A 139 -21.82 -21.12 33.01
C TRP A 139 -21.58 -22.38 32.18
N GLN A 140 -22.09 -23.55 32.60
CA GLN A 140 -21.95 -24.80 31.82
C GLN A 140 -22.70 -24.74 30.49
N THR A 141 -23.91 -24.17 30.49
CA THR A 141 -24.70 -23.98 29.27
C THR A 141 -24.04 -22.95 28.36
N LYS A 142 -23.50 -21.86 28.93
CA LYS A 142 -22.76 -20.86 28.16
C LYS A 142 -21.50 -21.45 27.51
N ALA A 143 -20.68 -22.18 28.28
CA ALA A 143 -19.49 -22.85 27.77
C ALA A 143 -19.86 -23.88 26.69
N GLY A 144 -20.91 -24.67 26.92
CA GLY A 144 -21.44 -25.60 25.94
C GLY A 144 -21.88 -24.94 24.64
N ALA A 145 -22.61 -23.82 24.72
CA ALA A 145 -23.04 -23.07 23.55
C ALA A 145 -21.83 -22.52 22.75
N LEU A 146 -20.81 -22.02 23.44
CA LEU A 146 -19.55 -21.59 22.82
C LEU A 146 -18.84 -22.76 22.12
N ASP A 147 -18.74 -23.93 22.76
CA ASP A 147 -18.15 -25.13 22.14
C ASP A 147 -18.87 -25.53 20.85
N LEU A 148 -20.20 -25.36 20.77
CA LEU A 148 -20.96 -25.62 19.53
C LEU A 148 -20.62 -24.64 18.40
N ILE A 149 -20.35 -23.35 18.71
CA ILE A 149 -19.88 -22.37 17.71
C ILE A 149 -18.47 -22.73 17.23
N HIS A 150 -17.62 -23.21 18.14
CA HIS A 150 -16.30 -23.71 17.78
C HIS A 150 -16.40 -24.89 16.80
N ASP A 151 -17.24 -25.89 17.12
CA ASP A 151 -17.47 -27.05 16.25
C ASP A 151 -18.04 -26.63 14.88
N LEU A 152 -18.99 -25.68 14.84
CA LEU A 152 -19.50 -25.11 13.58
C LEU A 152 -18.40 -24.46 12.73
N SER A 153 -17.47 -23.76 13.38
CA SER A 153 -16.35 -23.09 12.71
C SER A 153 -15.38 -24.09 12.07
N GLU A 154 -15.29 -25.31 12.59
CA GLU A 154 -14.52 -26.41 12.00
C GLU A 154 -15.25 -27.09 10.85
N LEU A 155 -16.55 -27.34 11.02
CA LEU A 155 -17.35 -28.08 10.04
C LEU A 155 -17.68 -27.25 8.80
N HIS A 156 -17.97 -25.96 8.99
CA HIS A 156 -18.52 -25.08 7.96
C HIS A 156 -17.84 -23.69 7.95
N PRO A 157 -16.52 -23.63 7.73
CA PRO A 157 -15.75 -22.39 7.86
C PRO A 157 -16.25 -21.26 6.94
N VAL A 158 -16.57 -21.58 5.68
CA VAL A 158 -17.07 -20.58 4.71
C VAL A 158 -18.40 -19.98 5.15
N GLN A 159 -19.31 -20.81 5.68
CA GLN A 159 -20.62 -20.36 6.10
C GLN A 159 -20.57 -19.57 7.41
N VAL A 160 -19.71 -20.00 8.35
CA VAL A 160 -19.44 -19.30 9.61
C VAL A 160 -18.79 -17.94 9.37
N SER A 161 -17.86 -17.84 8.42
CA SER A 161 -17.26 -16.57 8.00
C SER A 161 -18.31 -15.51 7.67
N ARG A 162 -19.34 -15.88 6.90
CA ARG A 162 -20.47 -14.99 6.53
C ARG A 162 -21.45 -14.70 7.69
N CYS A 163 -21.28 -15.37 8.84
CA CYS A 163 -22.05 -15.15 10.06
C CYS A 163 -21.24 -14.46 11.17
N LEU A 164 -19.97 -14.10 10.91
CA LEU A 164 -19.15 -13.36 11.88
C LEU A 164 -19.77 -12.05 12.38
N PRO A 165 -20.50 -11.26 11.57
CA PRO A 165 -21.21 -10.08 12.07
C PRO A 165 -22.19 -10.38 13.22
N ASP A 166 -22.76 -11.59 13.28
CA ASP A 166 -23.66 -12.02 14.34
C ASP A 166 -22.93 -12.73 15.48
N ILE A 167 -21.89 -13.51 15.15
CA ILE A 167 -21.13 -14.31 16.13
C ILE A 167 -20.23 -13.42 17.00
N ILE A 168 -19.51 -12.47 16.40
CA ILE A 168 -18.50 -11.66 17.10
C ILE A 168 -19.10 -10.84 18.26
N PRO A 169 -20.23 -10.11 18.11
CA PRO A 169 -20.83 -9.38 19.21
C PRO A 169 -21.24 -10.29 20.38
N ASN A 170 -21.87 -11.43 20.08
CA ASN A 170 -22.32 -12.40 21.08
C ASN A 170 -21.15 -13.06 21.81
N ALA A 171 -20.10 -13.49 21.09
CA ALA A 171 -18.92 -14.09 21.68
C ALA A 171 -18.09 -13.06 22.47
N THR A 172 -18.02 -11.81 22.01
CA THR A 172 -17.34 -10.70 22.70
C THR A 172 -17.93 -10.47 24.09
N GLU A 173 -19.25 -10.50 24.25
CA GLU A 173 -19.89 -10.37 25.57
C GLU A 173 -19.41 -11.46 26.54
N GLN A 174 -19.26 -12.69 26.07
CA GLN A 174 -18.83 -13.82 26.90
C GLN A 174 -17.34 -13.75 27.29
N MET A 175 -16.50 -13.02 26.56
CA MET A 175 -15.10 -12.79 26.94
C MET A 175 -14.96 -12.01 28.26
N TRP A 176 -16.02 -11.30 28.66
CA TRP A 176 -16.07 -10.52 29.90
C TRP A 176 -16.77 -11.26 31.05
N ASP A 177 -17.16 -12.54 30.88
CA ASP A 177 -17.85 -13.30 31.92
C ASP A 177 -16.99 -13.45 33.19
N THR A 178 -17.63 -13.50 34.35
CA THR A 178 -16.95 -13.69 35.63
C THR A 178 -16.23 -15.05 35.76
N ARG A 179 -16.69 -16.08 35.03
CA ARG A 179 -16.16 -17.44 35.09
C ARG A 179 -14.98 -17.64 34.14
N PRO A 180 -13.80 -18.09 34.64
CA PRO A 180 -12.63 -18.36 33.79
C PRO A 180 -12.89 -19.38 32.68
N GLU A 181 -13.73 -20.38 32.92
CA GLU A 181 -14.07 -21.43 31.96
C GLU A 181 -14.81 -20.85 30.74
N VAL A 182 -15.77 -19.95 30.98
CA VAL A 182 -16.53 -19.28 29.91
C VAL A 182 -15.63 -18.33 29.13
N LYS A 183 -14.76 -17.57 29.82
CA LYS A 183 -13.76 -16.70 29.18
C LYS A 183 -12.83 -17.48 28.25
N LYS A 184 -12.34 -18.64 28.72
CA LYS A 184 -11.47 -19.51 27.93
C LYS A 184 -12.18 -20.05 26.69
N ALA A 185 -13.42 -20.52 26.84
CA ALA A 185 -14.24 -20.98 25.72
C ALA A 185 -14.52 -19.84 24.71
N ALA A 186 -14.87 -18.65 25.18
CA ALA A 186 -15.13 -17.49 24.34
C ALA A 186 -13.88 -17.06 23.55
N HIS A 187 -12.70 -17.07 24.18
CA HIS A 187 -11.45 -16.78 23.51
C HIS A 187 -11.10 -17.81 22.43
N ALA A 188 -11.34 -19.11 22.69
CA ALA A 188 -11.13 -20.17 21.71
C ALA A 188 -12.07 -20.03 20.50
N VAL A 189 -13.36 -19.75 20.75
CA VAL A 189 -14.34 -19.46 19.70
C VAL A 189 -13.94 -18.24 18.88
N MET A 190 -13.53 -17.15 19.51
CA MET A 190 -13.11 -15.94 18.80
C MET A 190 -11.93 -16.21 17.87
N ILE A 191 -10.90 -16.93 18.32
CA ILE A 191 -9.76 -17.30 17.47
C ILE A 191 -10.26 -18.14 16.28
N LYS A 192 -11.02 -19.19 16.57
CA LYS A 192 -11.42 -20.15 15.56
C LYS A 192 -12.39 -19.52 14.54
N ALA A 193 -13.40 -18.81 15.01
CA ALA A 193 -14.38 -18.15 14.15
C ALA A 193 -13.70 -17.05 13.32
N CYS A 194 -12.89 -16.16 13.90
CA CYS A 194 -12.20 -15.11 13.14
C CYS A 194 -11.24 -15.68 12.08
N SER A 195 -10.59 -16.82 12.35
CA SER A 195 -9.72 -17.47 11.36
C SER A 195 -10.45 -17.96 10.10
N THR A 196 -11.79 -18.06 10.14
CA THR A 196 -12.59 -18.46 8.96
C THR A 196 -12.72 -17.36 7.90
N ALA A 197 -12.39 -16.09 8.23
CA ALA A 197 -12.52 -14.97 7.31
C ALA A 197 -11.56 -15.03 6.10
N SER A 198 -10.48 -15.83 6.18
CA SER A 198 -9.54 -16.08 5.07
C SER A 198 -9.02 -14.81 4.37
N ASN A 199 -8.76 -13.74 5.12
CA ASN A 199 -8.16 -12.51 4.60
C ASN A 199 -6.69 -12.41 5.06
N ALA A 200 -5.76 -12.59 4.12
CA ALA A 200 -4.32 -12.65 4.39
C ALA A 200 -3.75 -11.36 5.00
N ASP A 201 -4.40 -10.21 4.80
CA ASP A 201 -3.95 -8.93 5.35
C ASP A 201 -4.28 -8.79 6.84
N ILE A 202 -5.33 -9.47 7.32
CA ILE A 202 -5.85 -9.38 8.69
C ILE A 202 -5.45 -10.59 9.53
N GLU A 203 -5.29 -11.75 8.90
CA GLU A 203 -5.01 -13.03 9.58
C GLU A 203 -3.83 -12.97 10.57
N PRO A 204 -2.67 -12.36 10.25
CA PRO A 204 -1.56 -12.23 11.20
C PRO A 204 -1.90 -11.43 12.47
N PHE A 205 -2.93 -10.58 12.40
CA PHE A 205 -3.34 -9.68 13.48
C PHE A 205 -4.51 -10.23 14.29
N ILE A 206 -5.17 -11.32 13.88
CA ILE A 206 -6.33 -11.89 14.59
C ILE A 206 -6.05 -12.11 16.09
N PRO A 207 -4.91 -12.71 16.51
CA PRO A 207 -4.63 -12.88 17.94
C PRO A 207 -4.52 -11.54 18.69
N ALA A 208 -3.89 -10.54 18.08
CA ALA A 208 -3.75 -9.20 18.66
C ALA A 208 -5.09 -8.45 18.72
N LEU A 209 -5.93 -8.60 17.70
CA LEU A 209 -7.27 -8.03 17.64
C LEU A 209 -8.16 -8.59 18.75
N ILE A 210 -8.16 -9.91 18.95
CA ILE A 210 -8.91 -10.57 20.03
C ILE A 210 -8.36 -10.17 21.40
N SER A 211 -7.03 -10.09 21.55
CA SER A 211 -6.41 -9.61 22.79
C SER A 211 -6.86 -8.19 23.12
N CYS A 212 -6.96 -7.29 22.13
CA CYS A 212 -7.46 -5.93 22.34
C CYS A 212 -8.92 -5.87 22.78
N ILE A 213 -9.74 -6.85 22.37
CA ILE A 213 -11.13 -6.95 22.81
C ILE A 213 -11.19 -7.25 24.31
N ALA A 214 -10.32 -8.15 24.80
CA ALA A 214 -10.21 -8.50 26.22
C ALA A 214 -9.48 -7.44 27.06
N ASN A 215 -8.42 -6.83 26.51
CA ASN A 215 -7.51 -5.90 27.18
C ASN A 215 -7.48 -4.55 26.44
N PRO A 216 -8.29 -3.56 26.87
CA PRO A 216 -8.32 -2.24 26.22
C PRO A 216 -6.99 -1.50 26.19
N ALA A 217 -6.06 -1.81 27.12
CA ALA A 217 -4.74 -1.17 27.17
C ALA A 217 -3.86 -1.45 25.93
N GLU A 218 -4.11 -2.54 25.21
CA GLU A 218 -3.32 -2.97 24.05
C GLU A 218 -3.75 -2.28 22.73
N VAL A 219 -4.89 -1.57 22.74
CA VAL A 219 -5.47 -0.92 21.54
C VAL A 219 -4.47 0.00 20.86
N SER A 220 -3.74 0.82 21.62
CA SER A 220 -2.76 1.76 21.07
C SER A 220 -1.63 1.07 20.29
N GLU A 221 -1.17 -0.09 20.75
CA GLU A 221 -0.10 -0.83 20.09
C GLU A 221 -0.62 -1.57 18.85
N CYS A 222 -1.81 -2.17 18.96
CA CYS A 222 -2.45 -2.87 17.85
C CYS A 222 -2.79 -1.93 16.68
N VAL A 223 -3.37 -0.77 16.97
CA VAL A 223 -3.63 0.28 15.97
C VAL A 223 -2.34 0.73 15.28
N HIS A 224 -1.24 0.89 16.03
CA HIS A 224 0.03 1.27 15.44
C HIS A 224 0.56 0.21 14.46
N LYS A 225 0.45 -1.09 14.79
CA LYS A 225 0.87 -2.19 13.90
C LYS A 225 -0.01 -2.26 12.65
N LEU A 226 -1.32 -2.14 12.80
CA LEU A 226 -2.28 -2.19 11.70
C LEU A 226 -2.19 -0.98 10.77
N ALA A 227 -1.92 0.22 11.30
CA ALA A 227 -1.77 1.43 10.48
C ALA A 227 -0.58 1.34 9.50
N SER A 228 0.42 0.51 9.79
CA SER A 228 1.54 0.24 8.89
C SER A 228 1.29 -0.91 7.90
N THR A 229 0.17 -1.60 8.03
CA THR A 229 -0.18 -2.74 7.18
C THR A 229 -0.73 -2.26 5.85
N THR A 230 -0.31 -2.90 4.76
CA THR A 230 -0.82 -2.63 3.42
C THR A 230 -1.98 -3.57 3.17
N PHE A 231 -3.21 -3.08 3.19
CA PHE A 231 -4.37 -3.87 2.78
C PHE A 231 -4.37 -3.97 1.24
N VAL A 232 -4.54 -5.17 0.71
CA VAL A 232 -4.51 -5.48 -0.72
C VAL A 232 -5.76 -6.24 -1.13
N LYS A 233 -6.20 -7.20 -0.30
CA LYS A 233 -7.37 -8.03 -0.57
C LYS A 233 -8.66 -7.25 -0.32
N THR A 234 -9.68 -7.55 -1.13
CA THR A 234 -11.02 -7.00 -0.98
C THR A 234 -11.51 -7.18 0.46
N VAL A 235 -12.08 -6.10 0.99
CA VAL A 235 -12.51 -6.05 2.39
C VAL A 235 -13.99 -6.40 2.45
N GLU A 236 -14.26 -7.69 2.68
CA GLU A 236 -15.62 -8.21 2.80
C GLU A 236 -16.21 -8.03 4.21
N ALA A 237 -17.51 -8.26 4.35
CA ALA A 237 -18.23 -8.23 5.64
C ALA A 237 -17.54 -8.99 6.81
N PRO A 238 -16.97 -10.20 6.63
CA PRO A 238 -16.28 -10.92 7.71
C PRO A 238 -15.04 -10.17 8.24
N ALA A 239 -14.25 -9.60 7.33
CA ALA A 239 -13.06 -8.81 7.66
C ALA A 239 -13.42 -7.54 8.44
N LEU A 240 -14.48 -6.86 8.00
CA LEU A 240 -15.02 -5.68 8.67
C LEU A 240 -15.53 -5.99 10.07
N ALA A 241 -16.24 -7.10 10.26
CA ALA A 241 -16.76 -7.51 11.56
C ALA A 241 -15.64 -7.79 12.58
N ILE A 242 -14.50 -8.32 12.12
CA ILE A 242 -13.31 -8.54 12.98
C ILE A 242 -12.65 -7.21 13.37
N MET A 243 -12.59 -6.26 12.45
CA MET A 243 -11.90 -4.98 12.65
C MET A 243 -12.74 -3.95 13.41
N GLU A 244 -14.07 -3.96 13.24
CA GLU A 244 -15.01 -2.99 13.81
C GLU A 244 -14.78 -2.72 15.31
N PRO A 245 -14.64 -3.74 16.20
CA PRO A 245 -14.45 -3.48 17.64
C PRO A 245 -13.18 -2.69 17.95
N LEU A 246 -12.08 -2.96 17.22
CA LEU A 246 -10.83 -2.21 17.37
C LEU A 246 -11.01 -0.77 16.88
N LEU A 247 -11.63 -0.59 15.70
CA LEU A 247 -11.78 0.73 15.09
C LEU A 247 -12.64 1.66 15.95
N VAL A 248 -13.77 1.17 16.46
CA VAL A 248 -14.64 1.94 17.37
C VAL A 248 -13.89 2.32 18.64
N ARG A 249 -13.10 1.40 19.23
CA ARG A 249 -12.28 1.71 20.42
C ARG A 249 -11.16 2.71 20.11
N GLY A 250 -10.45 2.53 18.99
CA GLY A 250 -9.35 3.40 18.58
C GLY A 250 -9.78 4.84 18.30
N LEU A 251 -10.97 5.04 17.73
CA LEU A 251 -11.56 6.38 17.55
C LEU A 251 -11.97 7.04 18.88
N ASN A 252 -12.37 6.24 19.87
CA ASN A 252 -12.75 6.71 21.20
C ASN A 252 -11.56 6.89 22.17
N GLU A 253 -10.34 6.50 21.78
CA GLU A 253 -9.13 6.61 22.61
C GLU A 253 -8.74 8.07 22.88
N ASN A 254 -8.08 8.37 24.00
CA ASN A 254 -7.74 9.75 24.35
C ASN A 254 -6.59 10.33 23.51
N LYS A 255 -5.68 9.48 23.02
CA LYS A 255 -4.49 9.90 22.26
C LYS A 255 -4.87 10.29 20.83
N THR A 256 -4.62 11.55 20.45
CA THR A 256 -4.87 12.05 19.09
C THR A 256 -4.14 11.24 18.01
N SER A 257 -2.92 10.76 18.30
CA SER A 257 -2.16 9.91 17.37
C SER A 257 -2.88 8.60 17.06
N VAL A 258 -3.55 7.98 18.04
CA VAL A 258 -4.31 6.73 17.87
C VAL A 258 -5.58 6.99 17.08
N LYS A 259 -6.29 8.08 17.34
CA LYS A 259 -7.46 8.48 16.54
C LYS A 259 -7.11 8.67 15.08
N ARG A 260 -6.02 9.40 14.80
CA ARG A 260 -5.49 9.63 13.45
C ARG A 260 -5.13 8.31 12.77
N GLN A 261 -4.36 7.44 13.43
CA GLN A 261 -3.99 6.13 12.88
C GLN A 261 -5.21 5.24 12.61
N THR A 262 -6.20 5.26 13.51
CA THR A 262 -7.45 4.52 13.33
C THR A 262 -8.22 5.03 12.11
N ALA A 263 -8.28 6.35 11.90
CA ALA A 263 -8.87 6.94 10.71
C ALA A 263 -8.11 6.56 9.43
N VAL A 264 -6.78 6.45 9.45
CA VAL A 264 -5.99 5.92 8.31
C VAL A 264 -6.37 4.47 8.00
N ILE A 265 -6.54 3.61 9.01
CA ILE A 265 -6.96 2.23 8.81
C ILE A 265 -8.35 2.18 8.17
N ILE A 266 -9.31 2.96 8.70
CA ILE A 266 -10.67 3.06 8.13
C ILE A 266 -10.60 3.50 6.67
N ASP A 267 -9.89 4.58 6.37
CA ASP A 267 -9.74 5.12 5.02
C ASP A 267 -9.13 4.10 4.05
N ASN A 268 -8.10 3.37 4.46
CA ASN A 268 -7.47 2.36 3.61
C ASN A 268 -8.37 1.13 3.39
N MET A 269 -9.06 0.66 4.43
CA MET A 269 -9.97 -0.49 4.33
C MET A 269 -11.21 -0.17 3.48
N CYS A 270 -11.83 1.00 3.69
CA CYS A 270 -13.05 1.38 2.99
C CYS A 270 -12.85 1.53 1.47
N LYS A 271 -11.62 1.87 1.03
CA LYS A 271 -11.26 1.91 -0.40
C LYS A 271 -11.30 0.55 -1.09
N LEU A 272 -11.21 -0.53 -0.30
CA LEU A 272 -11.20 -1.92 -0.77
C LEU A 272 -12.57 -2.60 -0.61
N VAL A 273 -13.60 -1.86 -0.21
CA VAL A 273 -14.97 -2.37 -0.18
C VAL A 273 -15.56 -2.19 -1.57
N GLU A 274 -15.92 -3.30 -2.21
CA GLU A 274 -16.51 -3.31 -3.54
C GLU A 274 -18.03 -3.08 -3.49
N GLU A 275 -18.67 -3.71 -2.50
CA GLU A 275 -20.12 -3.72 -2.37
C GLU A 275 -20.57 -2.80 -1.23
N PRO A 276 -21.44 -1.80 -1.51
CA PRO A 276 -21.92 -0.88 -0.46
C PRO A 276 -22.59 -1.57 0.71
N ALA A 277 -23.23 -2.72 0.46
CA ALA A 277 -23.86 -3.53 1.51
C ALA A 277 -22.88 -3.99 2.59
N GLU A 278 -21.60 -4.20 2.25
CA GLU A 278 -20.57 -4.60 3.22
C GLU A 278 -20.15 -3.40 4.08
N ALA A 279 -20.01 -2.22 3.46
CA ALA A 279 -19.71 -0.98 4.16
C ALA A 279 -20.81 -0.57 5.15
N LEU A 280 -22.06 -0.80 4.77
CA LEU A 280 -23.23 -0.45 5.57
C LEU A 280 -23.30 -1.18 6.91
N LEU A 281 -22.66 -2.33 7.06
CA LEU A 281 -22.66 -3.09 8.33
C LEU A 281 -21.95 -2.34 9.46
N PHE A 282 -20.93 -1.52 9.16
CA PHE A 282 -20.14 -0.81 10.17
C PHE A 282 -20.33 0.71 10.13
N THR A 283 -20.84 1.25 9.01
CA THR A 283 -21.06 2.69 8.81
C THR A 283 -21.82 3.36 9.96
N PRO A 284 -22.95 2.81 10.46
CA PRO A 284 -23.72 3.46 11.52
C PRO A 284 -22.96 3.68 12.84
N LYS A 285 -21.96 2.85 13.13
CA LYS A 285 -21.15 2.94 14.37
C LYS A 285 -19.94 3.86 14.22
N VAL A 286 -19.31 3.82 13.04
CA VAL A 286 -18.02 4.50 12.79
C VAL A 286 -18.23 5.92 12.31
N LEU A 287 -19.17 6.15 11.39
CA LEU A 287 -19.36 7.43 10.70
C LEU A 287 -19.75 8.57 11.66
N PRO A 288 -20.69 8.40 12.61
CA PRO A 288 -21.00 9.44 13.61
C PRO A 288 -19.80 9.75 14.51
N THR A 289 -19.00 8.73 14.85
CA THR A 289 -17.81 8.88 15.70
C THR A 289 -16.75 9.72 14.98
N LEU A 290 -16.52 9.48 13.69
CA LEU A 290 -15.61 10.31 12.87
C LEU A 290 -16.07 11.76 12.81
N LYS A 291 -17.36 12.01 12.57
CA LYS A 291 -17.94 13.37 12.53
C LYS A 291 -17.69 14.15 13.82
N ARG A 292 -17.95 13.51 14.97
CA ARG A 292 -17.66 14.10 16.29
C ARG A 292 -16.18 14.44 16.47
N ILE A 293 -15.27 13.60 15.97
CA ILE A 293 -13.81 13.84 16.07
C ILE A 293 -13.38 15.01 15.19
N ILE A 294 -13.94 15.14 13.98
CA ILE A 294 -13.67 16.25 13.05
C ILE A 294 -14.03 17.59 13.69
N GLU A 295 -15.14 17.65 14.43
CA GLU A 295 -15.60 18.86 15.11
C GLU A 295 -14.84 19.18 16.40
N ALA A 296 -14.37 18.16 17.13
CA ALA A 296 -13.83 18.32 18.48
C ALA A 296 -12.29 18.37 18.59
N VAL A 297 -11.54 17.75 17.66
CA VAL A 297 -10.08 17.64 17.77
C VAL A 297 -9.39 18.94 17.36
N ALA A 298 -8.48 19.44 18.20
CA ALA A 298 -7.73 20.67 17.92
C ALA A 298 -6.66 20.51 16.82
N ASP A 299 -6.07 19.32 16.69
CA ASP A 299 -5.02 19.03 15.71
C ASP A 299 -5.57 19.05 14.26
N PRO A 300 -5.14 19.98 13.39
CA PRO A 300 -5.61 20.07 12.01
C PRO A 300 -5.33 18.80 11.19
N GLU A 301 -4.16 18.18 11.40
CA GLU A 301 -3.78 16.98 10.66
C GLU A 301 -4.72 15.81 10.96
N CYS A 302 -4.99 15.55 12.25
CA CYS A 302 -5.97 14.54 12.63
C CYS A 302 -7.36 14.82 12.06
N ARG A 303 -7.80 16.08 12.01
CA ARG A 303 -9.09 16.44 11.40
C ARG A 303 -9.12 16.11 9.91
N ASP A 304 -8.09 16.49 9.17
CA ASP A 304 -8.01 16.23 7.73
C ASP A 304 -8.04 14.72 7.42
N VAL A 305 -7.32 13.92 8.20
CA VAL A 305 -7.33 12.45 8.07
C VAL A 305 -8.71 11.88 8.39
N CYS A 306 -9.37 12.35 9.46
CA CYS A 306 -10.71 11.91 9.82
C CYS A 306 -11.75 12.32 8.78
N THR A 307 -11.64 13.51 8.18
CA THR A 307 -12.51 13.97 7.08
C THR A 307 -12.36 13.08 5.85
N ARG A 308 -11.12 12.76 5.45
CA ARG A 308 -10.88 11.81 4.35
C ARG A 308 -11.50 10.44 4.64
N ALA A 309 -11.28 9.90 5.83
CA ALA A 309 -11.84 8.61 6.23
C ALA A 309 -13.37 8.62 6.22
N HIS A 310 -13.98 9.71 6.67
CA HIS A 310 -15.43 9.91 6.65
C HIS A 310 -15.98 9.93 5.22
N GLU A 311 -15.37 10.72 4.32
CA GLU A 311 -15.77 10.78 2.91
C GLU A 311 -15.63 9.43 2.21
N THR A 312 -14.50 8.74 2.41
CA THR A 312 -14.27 7.41 1.84
C THR A 312 -15.30 6.40 2.33
N LEU A 313 -15.58 6.36 3.64
CA LEU A 313 -16.61 5.49 4.21
C LEU A 313 -18.00 5.83 3.67
N PHE A 314 -18.35 7.11 3.62
CA PHE A 314 -19.64 7.56 3.09
C PHE A 314 -19.83 7.14 1.62
N MET A 315 -18.79 7.28 0.80
CA MET A 315 -18.79 6.83 -0.59
C MET A 315 -18.87 5.30 -0.70
N ALA A 316 -18.07 4.58 0.09
CA ALA A 316 -18.09 3.12 0.12
C ALA A 316 -19.46 2.57 0.52
N ALA A 317 -20.18 3.25 1.41
CA ALA A 317 -21.55 2.94 1.82
C ALA A 317 -22.63 3.30 0.77
N GLY A 318 -22.24 3.74 -0.43
CA GLY A 318 -23.17 4.10 -1.51
C GLY A 318 -23.76 5.51 -1.36
N SER A 319 -23.11 6.39 -0.59
CA SER A 319 -23.55 7.78 -0.36
C SER A 319 -24.93 7.89 0.30
N VAL A 320 -25.30 6.90 1.13
CA VAL A 320 -26.53 6.92 1.89
C VAL A 320 -26.21 6.94 3.38
N GLU A 321 -26.75 7.92 4.11
CA GLU A 321 -26.81 7.86 5.57
C GLU A 321 -27.97 6.95 5.95
N LEU A 322 -27.67 5.76 6.47
CA LEU A 322 -28.66 4.81 6.99
C LEU A 322 -28.42 4.59 8.49
N SER A 323 -29.51 4.41 9.22
CA SER A 323 -29.46 3.95 10.62
C SER A 323 -29.08 2.47 10.72
N GLU A 324 -28.68 1.99 11.91
CA GLU A 324 -28.38 0.56 12.14
C GLU A 324 -29.55 -0.36 11.76
N ASP A 325 -30.79 0.12 11.90
CA ASP A 325 -32.00 -0.67 11.65
C ASP A 325 -32.35 -0.75 10.15
N GLU A 326 -32.02 0.26 9.35
CA GLU A 326 -32.35 0.32 7.91
C GLU A 326 -31.43 -0.53 7.01
N THR A 327 -30.33 -1.07 7.55
CA THR A 327 -29.32 -1.82 6.79
C THR A 327 -29.43 -3.33 6.92
N LYS A 328 -30.22 -3.84 7.88
CA LYS A 328 -30.36 -5.28 8.14
C LYS A 328 -31.42 -5.90 7.24
N ILE A 329 -31.06 -7.00 6.59
CA ILE A 329 -32.03 -7.87 5.92
C ILE A 329 -32.75 -8.65 7.03
N GLU A 330 -34.01 -8.28 7.28
CA GLU A 330 -34.82 -8.92 8.32
C GLU A 330 -35.33 -10.30 7.90
N PHE A 331 -35.34 -11.23 8.85
CA PHE A 331 -35.89 -12.57 8.66
C PHE A 331 -37.36 -12.52 8.22
N ASP A 332 -38.16 -11.64 8.84
CA ASP A 332 -39.59 -11.52 8.56
C ASP A 332 -39.84 -11.09 7.11
N SER A 333 -39.01 -10.21 6.55
CA SER A 333 -39.09 -9.81 5.14
C SER A 333 -38.89 -11.00 4.18
N ILE A 334 -37.90 -11.85 4.47
CA ILE A 334 -37.63 -13.06 3.68
C ILE A 334 -38.75 -14.09 3.84
N LEU A 335 -39.26 -14.26 5.06
CA LEU A 335 -40.38 -15.17 5.34
C LEU A 335 -41.65 -14.73 4.61
N GLN A 336 -41.97 -13.44 4.61
CA GLN A 336 -43.10 -12.89 3.84
C GLN A 336 -42.91 -13.06 2.33
N THR A 337 -41.68 -12.93 1.86
CA THR A 337 -41.33 -13.18 0.45
C THR A 337 -41.60 -14.64 0.07
N LEU A 338 -41.19 -15.59 0.90
CA LEU A 338 -41.48 -17.01 0.70
C LEU A 338 -42.99 -17.30 0.69
N LYS A 339 -43.71 -16.80 1.71
CA LYS A 339 -45.17 -16.97 1.81
C LYS A 339 -45.89 -16.41 0.59
N PHE A 340 -45.49 -15.22 0.12
CA PHE A 340 -46.04 -14.60 -1.09
C PHE A 340 -45.83 -15.45 -2.35
N ILE A 341 -44.65 -16.06 -2.52
CA ILE A 341 -44.38 -16.93 -3.67
C ILE A 341 -45.21 -18.21 -3.60
N LEU A 342 -45.35 -18.80 -2.40
CA LEU A 342 -46.18 -19.99 -2.19
C LEU A 342 -47.68 -19.71 -2.41
N GLU A 343 -48.18 -18.54 -2.01
CA GLU A 343 -49.57 -18.13 -2.25
C GLU A 343 -49.89 -17.88 -3.73
N LYS A 344 -48.89 -17.44 -4.51
CA LYS A 344 -49.02 -17.23 -5.96
C LYS A 344 -49.04 -18.53 -6.76
N ASP A 345 -48.42 -19.59 -6.25
CA ASP A 345 -48.41 -20.88 -6.91
C ASP A 345 -49.72 -21.65 -6.65
N ALA A 346 -50.44 -22.00 -7.73
CA ALA A 346 -51.76 -22.60 -7.65
C ALA A 346 -51.78 -24.00 -7.00
N LYS A 347 -50.65 -24.70 -6.99
CA LYS A 347 -50.52 -26.03 -6.37
C LYS A 347 -50.02 -25.92 -4.95
N ALA A 348 -49.01 -25.10 -4.69
CA ALA A 348 -48.50 -24.86 -3.34
C ALA A 348 -49.56 -24.27 -2.42
N LYS A 349 -50.41 -23.37 -2.91
CA LYS A 349 -51.55 -22.80 -2.16
C LYS A 349 -52.53 -23.85 -1.63
N LYS A 350 -52.64 -25.03 -2.28
CA LYS A 350 -53.54 -26.11 -1.87
C LYS A 350 -52.94 -27.02 -0.79
N VAL A 351 -51.62 -26.92 -0.56
CA VAL A 351 -50.89 -27.74 0.40
C VAL A 351 -50.61 -26.93 1.65
N LYS A 352 -50.97 -27.46 2.82
CA LYS A 352 -50.67 -26.83 4.11
C LYS A 352 -49.24 -27.20 4.53
N ILE A 353 -48.29 -26.32 4.23
CA ILE A 353 -46.91 -26.40 4.74
C ILE A 353 -46.91 -25.85 6.17
N ASP A 354 -46.25 -26.52 7.10
CA ASP A 354 -46.18 -26.10 8.50
C ASP A 354 -45.17 -24.97 8.73
N ASP A 355 -45.38 -24.23 9.82
CA ASP A 355 -44.56 -23.06 10.15
C ASP A 355 -43.10 -23.41 10.45
N SER A 356 -42.81 -24.60 11.02
CA SER A 356 -41.43 -25.02 11.29
C SER A 356 -40.65 -25.17 9.97
N THR A 357 -41.25 -25.82 8.98
CA THR A 357 -40.66 -25.94 7.63
C THR A 357 -40.51 -24.57 6.96
N LEU A 358 -41.54 -23.71 7.01
CA LEU A 358 -41.48 -22.38 6.39
C LEU A 358 -40.37 -21.51 6.99
N ASN A 359 -40.26 -21.48 8.32
CA ASN A 359 -39.24 -20.71 9.01
C ASN A 359 -37.83 -21.22 8.67
N PHE A 360 -37.66 -22.53 8.55
CA PHE A 360 -36.40 -23.14 8.18
C PHE A 360 -35.96 -22.78 6.76
N VAL A 361 -36.88 -22.88 5.78
CA VAL A 361 -36.62 -22.52 4.39
C VAL A 361 -36.36 -21.02 4.24
N ALA A 362 -37.13 -20.18 4.94
CA ALA A 362 -36.90 -18.74 4.97
C ALA A 362 -35.52 -18.39 5.55
N GLY A 363 -35.07 -19.09 6.59
CA GLY A 363 -33.75 -18.88 7.18
C GLY A 363 -32.59 -19.31 6.27
N CYS A 364 -32.77 -20.38 5.49
CA CYS A 364 -31.83 -20.74 4.42
C CYS A 364 -31.77 -19.64 3.34
N GLY A 365 -32.93 -19.11 2.93
CA GLY A 365 -33.02 -18.00 2.00
C GLY A 365 -32.38 -16.71 2.54
N LEU A 366 -32.53 -16.43 3.84
CA LEU A 366 -31.92 -15.30 4.51
C LEU A 366 -30.40 -15.42 4.46
N TYR A 367 -29.84 -16.60 4.79
CA TYR A 367 -28.41 -16.86 4.67
C TYR A 367 -27.89 -16.59 3.26
N LEU A 368 -28.54 -17.15 2.22
CA LEU A 368 -28.12 -16.96 0.83
C LEU A 368 -28.24 -15.50 0.37
N THR A 369 -29.27 -14.79 0.83
CA THR A 369 -29.50 -13.38 0.48
C THR A 369 -28.45 -12.48 1.12
N VAL A 370 -28.16 -12.67 2.41
CA VAL A 370 -27.10 -11.94 3.14
C VAL A 370 -25.72 -12.26 2.56
N ALA A 371 -25.47 -13.52 2.21
CA ALA A 371 -24.24 -13.95 1.55
C ALA A 371 -24.15 -13.53 0.07
N ARG A 372 -25.16 -12.80 -0.46
CA ARG A 372 -25.26 -12.37 -1.86
C ARG A 372 -25.11 -13.50 -2.89
N ASN A 373 -25.39 -14.75 -2.48
CA ASN A 373 -25.29 -15.90 -3.35
C ASN A 373 -26.64 -16.15 -4.02
N PHE A 374 -26.78 -15.76 -5.29
CA PHE A 374 -27.98 -15.97 -6.10
C PHE A 374 -27.80 -17.03 -7.20
N LYS A 375 -26.82 -17.93 -7.05
CA LYS A 375 -26.64 -19.06 -7.98
C LYS A 375 -27.88 -19.97 -7.92
N PRO A 376 -28.48 -20.34 -9.06
CA PRO A 376 -29.72 -21.13 -9.07
C PRO A 376 -29.59 -22.46 -8.33
N GLU A 377 -28.43 -23.11 -8.46
CA GLU A 377 -28.13 -24.42 -7.88
C GLU A 377 -28.12 -24.37 -6.34
N ASP A 378 -27.50 -23.35 -5.74
CA ASP A 378 -27.40 -23.21 -4.29
C ASP A 378 -28.77 -22.98 -3.64
N TRP A 379 -29.63 -22.19 -4.29
CA TRP A 379 -31.01 -22.01 -3.84
C TRP A 379 -31.82 -23.30 -3.98
N SER A 380 -31.69 -24.01 -5.10
CA SER A 380 -32.37 -25.29 -5.31
C SER A 380 -31.97 -26.33 -4.27
N ASN A 381 -30.68 -26.48 -4.02
CA ASN A 381 -30.13 -27.41 -3.03
C ASN A 381 -30.55 -27.05 -1.60
N SER A 382 -30.80 -25.78 -1.31
CA SER A 382 -31.19 -25.31 0.03
C SER A 382 -32.69 -25.39 0.29
N VAL A 383 -33.52 -25.31 -0.75
CA VAL A 383 -34.99 -25.27 -0.62
C VAL A 383 -35.61 -26.65 -0.89
N LYS A 384 -35.12 -27.37 -1.92
CA LYS A 384 -35.70 -28.63 -2.40
C LYS A 384 -35.84 -29.71 -1.31
N PRO A 385 -34.83 -29.97 -0.46
CA PRO A 385 -34.91 -31.06 0.52
C PRO A 385 -36.04 -30.90 1.55
N TYR A 386 -36.46 -29.67 1.83
CA TYR A 386 -37.47 -29.37 2.84
C TYR A 386 -38.87 -29.26 2.25
N LEU A 387 -39.02 -28.55 1.12
CA LEU A 387 -40.32 -28.45 0.45
C LEU A 387 -40.77 -29.75 -0.21
N GLY A 388 -39.85 -30.65 -0.56
CA GLY A 388 -40.15 -31.96 -1.16
C GLY A 388 -40.96 -32.90 -0.25
N ALA A 389 -41.06 -32.62 1.05
CA ALA A 389 -41.96 -33.36 1.95
C ALA A 389 -43.45 -33.02 1.72
N PHE A 390 -43.74 -31.88 1.11
CA PHE A 390 -45.09 -31.33 0.94
C PHE A 390 -45.49 -31.20 -0.54
N LEU A 391 -44.53 -30.91 -1.41
CA LEU A 391 -44.73 -30.61 -2.82
C LEU A 391 -44.09 -31.67 -3.72
N ALA A 392 -44.69 -31.91 -4.88
CA ALA A 392 -44.11 -32.81 -5.89
C ALA A 392 -42.82 -32.21 -6.48
N GLU A 393 -41.84 -33.06 -6.81
CA GLU A 393 -40.51 -32.61 -7.27
C GLU A 393 -40.56 -31.67 -8.49
N GLY A 394 -41.55 -31.83 -9.37
CA GLY A 394 -41.70 -31.00 -10.57
C GLY A 394 -42.13 -29.55 -10.29
N ASP A 395 -42.71 -29.26 -9.11
CA ASP A 395 -43.27 -27.94 -8.79
C ASP A 395 -42.29 -27.03 -8.02
N ILE A 396 -41.29 -27.63 -7.35
CA ILE A 396 -40.29 -26.94 -6.52
C ILE A 396 -39.38 -25.97 -7.31
N PRO A 397 -38.91 -26.28 -8.54
CA PRO A 397 -38.01 -25.40 -9.27
C PRO A 397 -38.61 -24.01 -9.55
N ALA A 398 -39.90 -23.95 -9.87
CA ALA A 398 -40.59 -22.68 -10.14
C ALA A 398 -40.70 -21.81 -8.89
N ILE A 399 -41.07 -22.41 -7.75
CA ILE A 399 -41.16 -21.75 -6.45
C ILE A 399 -39.78 -21.23 -6.02
N THR A 400 -38.75 -22.08 -6.13
CA THR A 400 -37.38 -21.72 -5.75
C THR A 400 -36.86 -20.56 -6.61
N LYS A 401 -37.11 -20.61 -7.93
CA LYS A 401 -36.74 -19.54 -8.86
C LYS A 401 -37.43 -18.22 -8.47
N GLY A 402 -38.74 -18.26 -8.23
CA GLY A 402 -39.52 -17.08 -7.83
C GLY A 402 -39.06 -16.48 -6.50
N PHE A 403 -38.77 -17.33 -5.51
CA PHE A 403 -38.25 -16.92 -4.21
C PHE A 403 -36.90 -16.22 -4.35
N ARG A 404 -35.95 -16.84 -5.05
CA ARG A 404 -34.63 -16.28 -5.35
C ARG A 404 -34.70 -14.93 -6.08
N GLU A 405 -35.47 -14.86 -7.16
CA GLU A 405 -35.56 -13.65 -7.99
C GLU A 405 -36.17 -12.47 -7.23
N LYS A 406 -37.14 -12.74 -6.36
CA LYS A 406 -37.74 -11.69 -5.54
C LYS A 406 -36.77 -11.23 -4.45
N CYS A 407 -36.10 -12.14 -3.74
CA CYS A 407 -35.05 -11.78 -2.79
C CYS A 407 -33.92 -10.97 -3.46
N TYR A 408 -33.53 -11.30 -4.70
CA TYR A 408 -32.55 -10.51 -5.44
C TYR A 408 -33.06 -9.09 -5.75
N LYS A 409 -34.28 -8.96 -6.29
CA LYS A 409 -34.87 -7.66 -6.64
C LYS A 409 -35.06 -6.75 -5.44
N ASP A 410 -35.58 -7.29 -4.35
CA ASP A 410 -35.92 -6.54 -3.15
C ASP A 410 -34.66 -6.08 -2.38
N ASN A 411 -33.49 -6.68 -2.65
CA ASN A 411 -32.24 -6.38 -1.97
C ASN A 411 -31.11 -5.87 -2.88
N LYS A 412 -31.36 -5.58 -4.16
CA LYS A 412 -30.31 -5.10 -5.09
C LYS A 412 -29.95 -3.64 -4.77
N VAL A 413 -28.68 -3.38 -4.43
CA VAL A 413 -28.13 -2.01 -4.41
C VAL A 413 -27.82 -1.60 -5.86
N LYS A 414 -28.22 -0.38 -6.25
CA LYS A 414 -27.96 0.14 -7.61
C LYS A 414 -26.50 0.57 -7.71
N VAL A 415 -25.64 -0.26 -8.28
CA VAL A 415 -24.28 0.12 -8.69
C VAL A 415 -24.25 0.28 -10.21
N ALA A 416 -23.54 1.30 -10.68
CA ALA A 416 -23.32 1.54 -12.10
C ALA A 416 -22.32 0.52 -12.66
N GLU A 417 -22.75 -0.28 -13.64
CA GLU A 417 -21.85 -1.20 -14.36
C GLU A 417 -20.93 -0.39 -15.29
N ASP A 418 -19.61 -0.61 -15.17
CA ASP A 418 -18.63 -0.12 -16.13
C ASP A 418 -18.74 -0.93 -17.43
N VAL A 419 -19.15 -0.27 -18.52
CA VAL A 419 -19.19 -0.85 -19.86
C VAL A 419 -17.76 -1.00 -20.39
N VAL A 420 -17.36 -2.24 -20.67
CA VAL A 420 -16.12 -2.57 -21.38
C VAL A 420 -16.36 -2.34 -22.87
N GLN A 421 -15.50 -1.53 -23.52
CA GLN A 421 -15.46 -1.48 -24.99
C GLN A 421 -14.72 -2.73 -25.48
N GLU A 422 -15.35 -3.52 -26.35
CA GLU A 422 -14.71 -4.66 -27.00
C GLU A 422 -13.70 -4.16 -28.04
N ASP A 423 -12.40 -4.40 -27.77
CA ASP A 423 -11.30 -4.18 -28.72
C ASP A 423 -11.01 -5.47 -29.52
N GLU A 424 -10.86 -5.35 -30.84
CA GLU A 424 -10.54 -6.46 -31.75
C GLU A 424 -9.05 -6.87 -31.63
N GLY A 425 -8.77 -8.16 -31.36
CA GLY A 425 -7.40 -8.71 -31.31
C GLY A 425 -7.23 -9.93 -30.40
N GLU A 426 -6.14 -10.69 -30.59
CA GLU A 426 -5.72 -11.81 -29.72
C GLU A 426 -5.31 -11.29 -28.34
N ASP A 427 -5.94 -11.81 -27.27
CA ASP A 427 -5.62 -11.49 -25.88
C ASP A 427 -4.28 -12.11 -25.46
N LEU A 428 -3.34 -11.28 -24.97
CA LEU A 428 -2.14 -11.75 -24.28
C LEU A 428 -2.40 -11.95 -22.79
N CYS A 429 -3.21 -11.09 -22.18
CA CYS A 429 -3.66 -11.26 -20.81
C CYS A 429 -5.00 -10.55 -20.58
N ASP A 430 -5.81 -11.11 -19.70
CA ASP A 430 -7.02 -10.49 -19.16
C ASP A 430 -7.12 -10.83 -17.68
N CYS A 431 -6.56 -9.95 -16.85
CA CYS A 431 -6.44 -10.19 -15.42
C CYS A 431 -7.08 -9.07 -14.61
N GLU A 432 -7.71 -9.44 -13.51
CA GLU A 432 -8.26 -8.54 -12.51
C GLU A 432 -7.42 -8.65 -11.23
N PHE A 433 -6.89 -7.53 -10.75
CA PHE A 433 -5.95 -7.53 -9.63
C PHE A 433 -6.02 -6.24 -8.82
N SER A 434 -5.54 -6.33 -7.57
CA SER A 434 -5.24 -5.18 -6.72
C SER A 434 -3.74 -5.04 -6.57
N LEU A 435 -3.24 -3.80 -6.60
CA LEU A 435 -1.82 -3.50 -6.46
C LEU A 435 -1.63 -2.51 -5.32
N ALA A 436 -0.74 -2.84 -4.38
CA ALA A 436 -0.39 -1.95 -3.28
C ALA A 436 1.12 -1.95 -3.04
N TYR A 437 1.63 -0.84 -2.51
CA TYR A 437 3.04 -0.66 -2.23
C TYR A 437 3.25 0.21 -0.99
N GLY A 438 4.05 -0.27 -0.04
CA GLY A 438 4.48 0.51 1.13
C GLY A 438 3.34 1.07 1.99
N GLY A 439 2.25 0.33 2.18
CA GLY A 439 1.08 0.78 2.95
C GLY A 439 -0.02 1.44 2.11
N MET A 440 0.25 1.75 0.84
CA MET A 440 -0.66 2.48 -0.02
C MET A 440 -1.22 1.60 -1.14
N ILE A 441 -2.55 1.53 -1.25
CA ILE A 441 -3.23 0.91 -2.39
C ILE A 441 -3.05 1.79 -3.63
N LEU A 442 -2.47 1.24 -4.69
CA LEU A 442 -2.25 1.95 -5.96
C LEU A 442 -3.39 1.68 -6.95
N LEU A 443 -3.81 0.41 -7.03
CA LEU A 443 -4.93 -0.05 -7.84
C LEU A 443 -5.83 -0.96 -7.00
N ASN A 444 -7.13 -0.81 -7.16
CA ASN A 444 -8.12 -1.67 -6.52
C ASN A 444 -8.98 -2.37 -7.58
N ASN A 445 -8.92 -3.71 -7.58
CA ASN A 445 -9.69 -4.59 -8.44
C ASN A 445 -9.73 -4.06 -9.89
N ALA A 446 -8.55 -3.71 -10.39
CA ALA A 446 -8.36 -3.13 -11.70
C ALA A 446 -8.21 -4.27 -12.71
N ARG A 447 -8.94 -4.16 -13.81
CA ARG A 447 -8.80 -5.08 -14.93
C ARG A 447 -7.76 -4.54 -15.91
N LEU A 448 -6.80 -5.38 -16.26
CA LEU A 448 -5.82 -5.10 -17.31
C LEU A 448 -5.99 -6.13 -18.42
N ASN A 449 -6.40 -5.64 -19.58
CA ASN A 449 -6.48 -6.42 -20.80
C ASN A 449 -5.42 -5.90 -21.78
N LEU A 450 -4.51 -6.78 -22.22
CA LEU A 450 -3.49 -6.46 -23.20
C LEU A 450 -3.65 -7.36 -24.42
N LYS A 451 -3.66 -6.75 -25.59
CA LYS A 451 -3.75 -7.41 -26.90
C LYS A 451 -2.38 -7.50 -27.55
N LYS A 452 -2.20 -8.50 -28.42
CA LYS A 452 -0.95 -8.76 -29.14
C LYS A 452 -0.67 -7.72 -30.23
N GLY A 453 0.54 -7.19 -30.26
CA GLY A 453 1.00 -6.19 -31.25
C GLY A 453 0.58 -4.74 -30.97
N HIS A 454 -0.16 -4.50 -29.88
CA HIS A 454 -0.60 -3.15 -29.49
C HIS A 454 0.49 -2.42 -28.69
N ARG A 455 0.45 -1.08 -28.72
CA ARG A 455 1.39 -0.21 -28.00
C ARG A 455 0.62 0.66 -27.02
N TYR A 456 0.68 0.30 -25.75
CA TYR A 456 -0.07 0.92 -24.67
C TYR A 456 0.77 2.02 -23.98
N GLY A 457 0.24 3.24 -23.94
CA GLY A 457 0.78 4.31 -23.12
C GLY A 457 0.13 4.33 -21.74
N LEU A 458 0.90 4.14 -20.68
CA LEU A 458 0.40 4.14 -19.30
C LEU A 458 0.45 5.55 -18.70
N CYS A 459 -0.73 6.18 -18.58
CA CYS A 459 -0.88 7.57 -18.17
C CYS A 459 -1.52 7.71 -16.79
N GLY A 460 -1.05 8.67 -16.00
CA GLY A 460 -1.54 8.88 -14.63
C GLY A 460 -0.73 9.92 -13.89
N ARG A 461 -1.28 10.46 -12.79
CA ARG A 461 -0.60 11.42 -11.92
C ARG A 461 0.73 10.85 -11.39
N ASN A 462 1.68 11.73 -11.07
CA ASN A 462 2.93 11.31 -10.43
C ASN A 462 2.63 10.70 -9.05
N GLY A 463 3.21 9.52 -8.80
CA GLY A 463 2.95 8.74 -7.58
C GLY A 463 1.71 7.85 -7.60
N CYS A 464 0.97 7.74 -8.72
CA CYS A 464 -0.18 6.84 -8.83
C CYS A 464 0.17 5.34 -8.96
N GLY A 465 1.46 5.01 -9.16
CA GLY A 465 1.92 3.61 -9.18
C GLY A 465 2.36 3.05 -10.54
N LYS A 466 2.57 3.88 -11.57
CA LYS A 466 2.95 3.43 -12.94
C LYS A 466 4.15 2.47 -12.98
N SER A 467 5.31 2.89 -12.49
CA SER A 467 6.51 2.05 -12.42
C SER A 467 6.33 0.84 -11.51
N THR A 468 5.54 0.97 -10.44
CA THR A 468 5.22 -0.14 -9.54
C THR A 468 4.41 -1.22 -10.25
N LEU A 469 3.44 -0.85 -11.09
CA LEU A 469 2.67 -1.78 -11.90
C LEU A 469 3.58 -2.52 -12.89
N MET A 470 4.47 -1.81 -13.60
CA MET A 470 5.40 -2.44 -14.54
C MET A 470 6.34 -3.43 -13.84
N ARG A 471 6.89 -3.06 -12.68
CA ARG A 471 7.71 -3.98 -11.89
C ARG A 471 6.93 -5.20 -11.40
N ALA A 472 5.67 -5.03 -11.00
CA ALA A 472 4.83 -6.15 -10.58
C ALA A 472 4.57 -7.13 -11.75
N ILE A 473 4.35 -6.62 -12.96
CA ILE A 473 4.22 -7.43 -14.18
C ILE A 473 5.53 -8.18 -14.47
N ALA A 474 6.66 -7.47 -14.47
CA ALA A 474 7.98 -8.05 -14.77
C ALA A 474 8.42 -9.15 -13.79
N ASN A 475 8.05 -8.98 -12.52
CA ASN A 475 8.39 -9.92 -11.45
C ASN A 475 7.37 -11.06 -11.29
N GLY A 476 6.28 -11.07 -12.07
CA GLY A 476 5.20 -12.06 -11.92
C GLY A 476 4.47 -11.95 -10.57
N GLN A 477 4.37 -10.75 -10.01
CA GLN A 477 3.72 -10.49 -8.72
C GLN A 477 2.23 -10.11 -8.87
N LEU A 478 1.75 -10.00 -10.10
CA LEU A 478 0.38 -9.62 -10.41
C LEU A 478 -0.53 -10.85 -10.40
N GLU A 479 -1.60 -10.82 -9.62
CA GLU A 479 -2.56 -11.93 -9.52
C GLU A 479 -3.30 -12.12 -10.86
N GLY A 480 -3.40 -13.36 -11.34
CA GLY A 480 -4.07 -13.69 -12.61
C GLY A 480 -3.28 -13.35 -13.89
N PHE A 481 -2.10 -12.74 -13.79
CA PHE A 481 -1.25 -12.49 -14.97
C PHE A 481 -0.53 -13.77 -15.40
N PRO A 482 -0.42 -14.08 -16.72
CA PRO A 482 0.23 -15.29 -17.19
C PRO A 482 1.67 -15.44 -16.71
N SER A 483 2.07 -16.68 -16.45
CA SER A 483 3.44 -16.98 -15.98
C SER A 483 4.47 -16.71 -17.08
N LYS A 484 5.75 -16.56 -16.69
CA LYS A 484 6.86 -16.31 -17.64
C LYS A 484 7.06 -17.41 -18.68
N ASP A 485 6.56 -18.61 -18.40
CA ASP A 485 6.63 -19.76 -19.31
C ASP A 485 5.60 -19.64 -20.46
N GLU A 486 4.50 -18.94 -20.21
CA GLU A 486 3.41 -18.70 -21.18
C GLU A 486 3.58 -17.35 -21.89
N LEU A 487 4.00 -16.31 -21.16
CA LEU A 487 4.10 -14.94 -21.66
C LEU A 487 5.41 -14.29 -21.18
N LYS A 488 6.33 -14.04 -22.11
CA LYS A 488 7.63 -13.46 -21.78
C LYS A 488 7.57 -11.94 -21.69
N THR A 489 7.61 -11.44 -20.47
CA THR A 489 7.67 -10.00 -20.18
C THR A 489 9.11 -9.58 -19.87
N VAL A 490 9.58 -8.51 -20.53
CA VAL A 490 10.93 -7.97 -20.31
C VAL A 490 10.84 -6.51 -19.87
N TYR A 491 11.43 -6.22 -18.71
CA TYR A 491 11.52 -4.88 -18.15
C TYR A 491 12.86 -4.25 -18.51
N VAL A 492 12.79 -3.18 -19.31
CA VAL A 492 13.96 -2.47 -19.81
C VAL A 492 14.35 -1.39 -18.78
N GLU A 493 15.22 -1.74 -17.83
CA GLU A 493 15.75 -0.82 -16.81
C GLU A 493 17.28 -0.80 -16.82
N HIS A 494 17.87 0.39 -16.63
CA HIS A 494 19.33 0.54 -16.55
C HIS A 494 19.83 0.46 -15.11
N ASN A 495 20.19 -0.75 -14.66
CA ASN A 495 20.84 -0.98 -13.36
C ASN A 495 22.20 -1.66 -13.55
N LEU A 496 23.18 -0.90 -14.05
CA LEU A 496 24.57 -1.37 -14.14
C LEU A 496 25.20 -1.38 -12.75
N GLN A 497 25.64 -2.56 -12.29
CA GLN A 497 26.39 -2.70 -11.04
C GLN A 497 27.85 -2.27 -11.26
N ALA A 498 28.48 -1.72 -10.23
CA ALA A 498 29.86 -1.19 -10.33
C ALA A 498 30.88 -2.26 -10.75
N GLU A 499 30.63 -3.52 -10.38
CA GLU A 499 31.48 -4.68 -10.65
C GLU A 499 31.41 -5.17 -12.11
N GLU A 500 30.35 -4.81 -12.84
CA GLU A 500 30.11 -5.21 -14.23
C GLU A 500 30.56 -4.15 -15.24
N ALA A 501 30.98 -2.98 -14.76
CA ALA A 501 31.32 -1.82 -15.59
C ALA A 501 32.55 -2.05 -16.50
N ASP A 502 33.45 -2.95 -16.10
CA ASP A 502 34.70 -3.24 -16.82
C ASP A 502 34.56 -4.36 -17.88
N LEU A 503 33.42 -5.07 -17.90
CA LEU A 503 33.16 -6.12 -18.88
C LEU A 503 32.96 -5.54 -20.28
N SER A 504 33.39 -6.26 -21.32
CA SER A 504 33.07 -5.89 -22.71
C SER A 504 31.57 -5.99 -22.96
N VAL A 505 31.01 -5.23 -23.91
CA VAL A 505 29.56 -5.27 -24.23
C VAL A 505 29.07 -6.69 -24.50
N VAL A 506 29.86 -7.49 -25.22
CA VAL A 506 29.50 -8.89 -25.52
C VAL A 506 29.60 -9.78 -24.29
N ASP A 507 30.65 -9.61 -23.48
CA ASP A 507 30.83 -10.41 -22.27
C ASP A 507 29.81 -10.05 -21.19
N PHE A 508 29.38 -8.79 -21.12
CA PHE A 508 28.29 -8.33 -20.26
C PHE A 508 26.98 -9.05 -20.57
N VAL A 509 26.60 -9.15 -21.85
CA VAL A 509 25.40 -9.89 -22.25
C VAL A 509 25.55 -11.39 -21.94
N LEU A 510 26.71 -11.99 -22.21
CA LEU A 510 26.94 -13.43 -21.95
C LEU A 510 27.08 -13.79 -20.47
N ASN A 511 27.39 -12.83 -19.60
CA ASN A 511 27.49 -13.04 -18.17
C ASN A 511 26.10 -13.13 -17.49
N ASP A 512 25.05 -12.68 -18.18
CA ASP A 512 23.67 -12.89 -17.77
C ASP A 512 23.32 -14.39 -17.77
N PRO A 513 22.78 -14.94 -16.67
CA PRO A 513 22.32 -16.32 -16.60
C PRO A 513 21.41 -16.74 -17.77
N ASP A 514 20.59 -15.81 -18.28
CA ASP A 514 19.63 -16.06 -19.36
C ASP A 514 20.32 -16.28 -20.73
N PHE A 515 21.53 -15.75 -20.92
CA PHE A 515 22.24 -15.76 -22.21
C PHE A 515 23.53 -16.58 -22.20
N LYS A 516 23.88 -17.23 -21.09
CA LYS A 516 25.11 -18.00 -20.92
C LYS A 516 25.29 -19.13 -21.96
N ASN A 517 24.17 -19.69 -22.45
CA ASN A 517 24.14 -20.74 -23.46
C ASN A 517 23.92 -20.22 -24.89
N THR A 518 23.72 -18.90 -25.06
CA THR A 518 23.50 -18.28 -26.37
C THR A 518 24.81 -18.20 -27.13
N PRO A 519 24.87 -18.62 -28.42
CA PRO A 519 26.07 -18.50 -29.23
C PRO A 519 26.58 -17.06 -29.27
N ARG A 520 27.86 -16.84 -28.98
CA ARG A 520 28.50 -15.51 -29.03
C ARG A 520 28.28 -14.80 -30.37
N LYS A 521 28.16 -15.55 -31.47
CA LYS A 521 27.86 -15.01 -32.80
C LYS A 521 26.46 -14.37 -32.85
N GLU A 522 25.45 -15.04 -32.30
CA GLU A 522 24.08 -14.54 -32.24
C GLU A 522 24.01 -13.23 -31.45
N VAL A 523 24.69 -13.17 -30.30
CA VAL A 523 24.81 -11.93 -29.50
C VAL A 523 25.43 -10.79 -30.30
N LYS A 524 26.51 -11.06 -31.04
CA LYS A 524 27.16 -10.04 -31.90
C LYS A 524 26.26 -9.56 -33.03
N ASP A 525 25.53 -10.48 -33.66
CA ASP A 525 24.63 -10.18 -34.77
C ASP A 525 23.43 -9.34 -34.30
N THR A 526 22.86 -9.64 -33.13
CA THR A 526 21.78 -8.83 -32.52
C THR A 526 22.26 -7.46 -32.04
N LEU A 527 23.48 -7.36 -31.51
CA LEU A 527 24.08 -6.06 -31.18
C LEU A 527 24.32 -5.22 -32.45
N ALA A 528 24.75 -5.86 -33.54
CA ALA A 528 24.94 -5.18 -34.82
C ALA A 528 23.62 -4.65 -35.41
N SER A 529 22.51 -5.40 -35.26
CA SER A 529 21.20 -4.99 -35.78
C SER A 529 20.62 -3.73 -35.11
N VAL A 530 20.97 -3.47 -33.84
CA VAL A 530 20.61 -2.22 -33.14
C VAL A 530 21.66 -1.10 -33.30
N GLY A 531 22.74 -1.36 -34.04
CA GLY A 531 23.74 -0.36 -34.45
C GLY A 531 25.09 -0.41 -33.74
N PHE A 532 25.41 -1.45 -32.95
CA PHE A 532 26.75 -1.59 -32.36
C PHE A 532 27.77 -2.07 -33.39
N THR A 533 28.80 -1.26 -33.63
CA THR A 533 29.98 -1.67 -34.42
C THR A 533 30.86 -2.66 -33.66
N GLU A 534 31.68 -3.45 -34.36
CA GLU A 534 32.60 -4.41 -33.72
C GLU A 534 33.53 -3.75 -32.68
N ALA A 535 34.00 -2.53 -32.96
CA ALA A 535 34.82 -1.78 -32.02
C ALA A 535 34.08 -1.44 -30.72
N MET A 536 32.79 -1.07 -30.82
CA MET A 536 31.96 -0.78 -29.65
C MET A 536 31.60 -2.03 -28.87
N GLN A 537 31.39 -3.15 -29.56
CA GLN A 537 31.13 -4.45 -28.93
C GLN A 537 32.29 -4.93 -28.04
N ALA A 538 33.52 -4.50 -28.34
CA ALA A 538 34.73 -4.82 -27.57
C ALA A 538 35.04 -3.81 -26.44
N GLN A 539 34.30 -2.71 -26.33
CA GLN A 539 34.52 -1.70 -25.28
C GLN A 539 33.85 -2.08 -23.96
N ALA A 540 34.36 -1.53 -22.86
CA ALA A 540 33.79 -1.71 -21.53
C ALA A 540 32.39 -1.05 -21.43
N VAL A 541 31.40 -1.74 -20.86
CA VAL A 541 30.02 -1.24 -20.76
C VAL A 541 29.92 0.05 -19.95
N GLY A 542 30.80 0.23 -18.96
CA GLY A 542 30.92 1.47 -18.19
C GLY A 542 31.22 2.71 -19.03
N SER A 543 31.88 2.53 -20.19
CA SER A 543 32.23 3.62 -21.12
C SER A 543 31.10 4.00 -22.08
N LEU A 544 30.03 3.19 -22.17
CA LEU A 544 28.90 3.47 -23.06
C LEU A 544 28.12 4.71 -22.60
N SER A 545 27.65 5.47 -23.59
CA SER A 545 26.73 6.58 -23.37
C SER A 545 25.36 6.07 -22.91
N GLY A 546 24.56 6.89 -22.21
CA GLY A 546 23.21 6.50 -21.78
C GLY A 546 22.32 5.96 -22.90
N GLY A 547 22.40 6.55 -24.10
CA GLY A 547 21.62 6.05 -25.25
C GLY A 547 22.15 4.75 -25.85
N TRP A 548 23.46 4.50 -25.75
CA TRP A 548 24.01 3.19 -26.11
C TRP A 548 23.66 2.13 -25.07
N LYS A 549 23.53 2.49 -23.80
CA LYS A 549 23.01 1.59 -22.76
C LYS A 549 21.55 1.24 -23.02
N MET A 550 20.70 2.19 -23.44
CA MET A 550 19.33 1.92 -23.87
C MET A 550 19.28 0.91 -25.02
N LYS A 551 20.10 1.11 -26.06
CA LYS A 551 20.19 0.17 -27.17
C LYS A 551 20.71 -1.21 -26.75
N LEU A 552 21.61 -1.28 -25.78
CA LEU A 552 22.11 -2.54 -25.22
C LEU A 552 20.98 -3.32 -24.51
N GLU A 553 20.18 -2.65 -23.68
CA GLU A 553 19.05 -3.31 -23.00
C GLU A 553 17.96 -3.74 -23.98
N LEU A 554 17.69 -2.95 -25.01
CA LEU A 554 16.78 -3.35 -26.08
C LEU A 554 17.31 -4.58 -26.84
N ALA A 555 18.61 -4.66 -27.11
CA ALA A 555 19.22 -5.84 -27.72
C ALA A 555 19.10 -7.08 -26.83
N ARG A 556 19.24 -6.94 -25.51
CA ARG A 556 18.98 -8.03 -24.54
C ARG A 556 17.53 -8.50 -24.60
N ALA A 557 16.58 -7.56 -24.65
CA ALA A 557 15.16 -7.89 -24.79
C ALA A 557 14.84 -8.63 -26.10
N MET A 558 15.54 -8.30 -27.20
CA MET A 558 15.43 -9.04 -28.47
C MET A 558 15.93 -10.49 -28.34
N LEU A 559 17.07 -10.70 -27.67
CA LEU A 559 17.63 -12.04 -27.44
C LEU A 559 16.70 -12.91 -26.59
N GLN A 560 15.97 -12.32 -25.64
CA GLN A 560 14.98 -13.01 -24.80
C GLN A 560 13.71 -13.43 -25.55
N LYS A 561 13.49 -12.90 -26.77
CA LYS A 561 12.25 -13.09 -27.56
C LYS A 561 11.01 -12.72 -26.76
N ALA A 562 10.98 -11.48 -26.25
CA ALA A 562 9.89 -10.96 -25.45
C ALA A 562 8.56 -10.87 -26.23
N ASP A 563 7.45 -11.24 -25.58
CA ASP A 563 6.09 -11.01 -26.07
C ASP A 563 5.58 -9.62 -25.66
N ILE A 564 6.01 -9.15 -24.47
CA ILE A 564 5.70 -7.83 -23.94
C ILE A 564 6.98 -7.09 -23.54
N LEU A 565 7.16 -5.89 -24.10
CA LEU A 565 8.19 -4.93 -23.70
C LEU A 565 7.62 -3.92 -22.70
N LEU A 566 8.26 -3.82 -21.54
CA LEU A 566 7.91 -2.85 -20.50
C LEU A 566 8.99 -1.76 -20.49
N LEU A 567 8.59 -0.53 -20.83
CA LEU A 567 9.50 0.60 -21.05
C LEU A 567 9.18 1.73 -20.06
N ASP A 568 10.04 1.94 -19.07
CA ASP A 568 9.91 3.03 -18.09
C ASP A 568 10.82 4.21 -18.44
N GLU A 569 10.22 5.34 -18.84
CA GLU A 569 10.89 6.55 -19.30
C GLU A 569 12.02 6.29 -20.31
N PRO A 570 11.72 5.63 -21.46
CA PRO A 570 12.75 5.16 -22.38
C PRO A 570 13.45 6.29 -23.14
N THR A 571 12.91 7.51 -23.11
CA THR A 571 13.53 8.71 -23.71
C THR A 571 14.57 9.35 -22.79
N ASN A 572 14.69 8.90 -21.54
CA ASN A 572 15.67 9.45 -20.60
C ASN A 572 17.11 9.24 -21.08
N HIS A 573 17.91 10.29 -20.96
CA HIS A 573 19.32 10.30 -21.37
C HIS A 573 19.56 9.98 -22.86
N LEU A 574 18.54 10.01 -23.71
CA LEU A 574 18.65 9.99 -25.16
C LEU A 574 18.79 11.41 -25.72
N ASP A 575 19.39 11.53 -26.90
CA ASP A 575 19.32 12.73 -27.72
C ASP A 575 18.17 12.61 -28.74
N VAL A 576 17.83 13.71 -29.41
CA VAL A 576 16.71 13.76 -30.37
C VAL A 576 16.85 12.71 -31.47
N ALA A 577 18.08 12.44 -31.94
CA ALA A 577 18.34 11.45 -32.97
C ALA A 577 18.06 10.01 -32.48
N ASN A 578 18.45 9.66 -31.26
CA ASN A 578 18.19 8.35 -30.69
C ASN A 578 16.71 8.18 -30.26
N VAL A 579 16.01 9.25 -29.89
CA VAL A 579 14.55 9.21 -29.66
C VAL A 579 13.83 8.87 -30.97
N ALA A 580 14.13 9.56 -32.07
CA ALA A 580 13.54 9.27 -33.37
C ALA A 580 13.86 7.83 -33.85
N TRP A 581 15.06 7.33 -33.58
CA TRP A 581 15.38 5.93 -33.83
C TRP A 581 14.49 4.97 -33.02
N LEU A 582 14.27 5.26 -31.74
CA LEU A 582 13.45 4.44 -30.86
C LEU A 582 11.98 4.44 -31.29
N GLU A 583 11.43 5.59 -31.69
CA GLU A 583 10.07 5.70 -32.23
C GLU A 583 9.90 4.80 -33.46
N ASN A 584 10.83 4.89 -34.42
CA ASN A 584 10.82 4.05 -35.62
C ASN A 584 10.96 2.56 -35.29
N TYR A 585 11.78 2.23 -34.30
CA TYR A 585 11.96 0.85 -33.84
C TYR A 585 10.67 0.28 -33.25
N LEU A 586 10.04 0.97 -32.29
CA LEU A 586 8.82 0.50 -31.63
C LEU A 586 7.62 0.44 -32.59
N THR A 587 7.53 1.37 -33.54
CA THR A 587 6.47 1.36 -34.56
C THR A 587 6.66 0.27 -35.62
N SER A 588 7.91 -0.14 -35.89
CA SER A 588 8.20 -1.27 -36.80
C SER A 588 7.82 -2.64 -36.23
N MET A 589 7.69 -2.75 -34.90
CA MET A 589 7.31 -3.98 -34.21
C MET A 589 5.79 -4.15 -34.18
N THR A 590 5.25 -4.93 -35.12
CA THR A 590 3.79 -5.18 -35.21
C THR A 590 3.33 -6.41 -34.44
N THR A 591 4.24 -7.28 -34.01
CA THR A 591 3.93 -8.55 -33.33
C THR A 591 4.15 -8.51 -31.82
N ILE A 592 5.01 -7.60 -31.34
CA ILE A 592 5.37 -7.47 -29.93
C ILE A 592 4.53 -6.37 -29.30
N THR A 593 3.95 -6.64 -28.14
CA THR A 593 3.18 -5.66 -27.39
C THR A 593 4.11 -4.81 -26.54
N SER A 594 3.86 -3.51 -26.43
CA SER A 594 4.67 -2.61 -25.60
C SER A 594 3.81 -1.86 -24.60
N LEU A 595 4.23 -1.82 -23.33
CA LEU A 595 3.66 -0.96 -22.30
C LEU A 595 4.69 0.12 -21.95
N ILE A 596 4.31 1.38 -22.17
CA ILE A 596 5.24 2.51 -22.19
C ILE A 596 4.80 3.54 -21.15
N VAL A 597 5.72 3.94 -20.28
CA VAL A 597 5.59 5.13 -19.43
C VAL A 597 6.57 6.18 -19.95
N SER A 598 6.08 7.37 -20.26
CA SER A 598 6.93 8.49 -20.70
C SER A 598 6.32 9.82 -20.28
N HIS A 599 7.16 10.76 -19.88
CA HIS A 599 6.80 12.17 -19.71
C HIS A 599 6.80 12.97 -21.01
N ASP A 600 7.32 12.42 -22.09
CA ASP A 600 7.32 13.04 -23.41
C ASP A 600 6.00 12.74 -24.13
N SER A 601 5.13 13.75 -24.20
CA SER A 601 3.82 13.65 -24.87
C SER A 601 3.95 13.46 -26.38
N GLY A 602 4.98 14.03 -27.02
CA GLY A 602 5.23 13.84 -28.45
C GLY A 602 5.60 12.38 -28.76
N PHE A 603 6.45 11.79 -27.91
CA PHE A 603 6.81 10.37 -28.03
C PHE A 603 5.59 9.44 -27.87
N LEU A 604 4.73 9.68 -26.87
CA LEU A 604 3.52 8.88 -26.68
C LEU A 604 2.53 9.04 -27.85
N ASP A 605 2.46 10.23 -28.44
CA ASP A 605 1.56 10.49 -29.57
C ASP A 605 2.02 9.79 -30.86
N ASN A 606 3.34 9.69 -31.06
CA ASN A 606 3.96 9.04 -32.22
C ASN A 606 3.95 7.50 -32.14
N VAL A 607 4.00 6.94 -30.92
CA VAL A 607 4.21 5.49 -30.73
C VAL A 607 2.94 4.75 -30.31
N CYS A 608 2.14 5.29 -29.39
CA CYS A 608 1.06 4.53 -28.75
C CYS A 608 -0.19 4.39 -29.64
N THR A 609 -0.83 3.21 -29.58
CA THR A 609 -2.12 2.91 -30.21
C THR A 609 -3.28 2.98 -29.23
N ASN A 610 -3.01 2.79 -27.94
CA ASN A 610 -3.99 2.80 -26.88
C ASN A 610 -3.39 3.50 -25.65
N ILE A 611 -4.23 4.16 -24.85
CA ILE A 611 -3.84 4.77 -23.58
C ILE A 611 -4.53 4.05 -22.43
N ILE A 612 -3.75 3.54 -21.49
CA ILE A 612 -4.25 3.02 -20.21
C ILE A 612 -4.14 4.14 -19.19
N HIS A 613 -5.28 4.64 -18.72
CA HIS A 613 -5.33 5.77 -17.79
C HIS A 613 -5.67 5.31 -16.36
N TYR A 614 -4.89 5.81 -15.39
CA TYR A 614 -5.21 5.71 -13.97
C TYR A 614 -6.33 6.69 -13.60
N GLU A 615 -7.50 6.18 -13.25
CA GLU A 615 -8.63 7.00 -12.82
C GLU A 615 -8.59 7.30 -11.31
N LYS A 616 -9.33 8.34 -10.87
CA LYS A 616 -9.35 8.81 -9.48
C LYS A 616 -9.86 7.75 -8.50
N ASN A 617 -10.68 6.81 -8.97
CA ASN A 617 -11.19 5.66 -8.25
C ASN A 617 -10.19 4.49 -8.13
N ARG A 618 -8.91 4.69 -8.49
CA ARG A 618 -7.85 3.66 -8.43
C ARG A 618 -8.12 2.45 -9.34
N LYS A 619 -8.84 2.66 -10.43
CA LYS A 619 -9.03 1.68 -11.51
C LYS A 619 -8.20 2.05 -12.74
N LEU A 620 -7.94 1.05 -13.57
CA LEU A 620 -7.36 1.24 -14.90
C LEU A 620 -8.49 1.27 -15.92
N LYS A 621 -8.43 2.24 -16.84
CA LYS A 621 -9.33 2.30 -17.99
C LYS A 621 -8.53 2.47 -19.27
N THR A 622 -8.77 1.57 -20.22
CA THR A 622 -8.15 1.61 -21.54
C THR A 622 -8.98 2.48 -22.48
N TYR A 623 -8.30 3.33 -23.24
CA TYR A 623 -8.87 4.18 -24.27
C TYR A 623 -8.16 3.85 -25.59
N VAL A 624 -8.94 3.67 -26.65
CA VAL A 624 -8.40 3.47 -28.00
C VAL A 624 -7.93 4.80 -28.56
N GLY A 625 -6.76 4.80 -29.19
CA GLY A 625 -6.13 5.97 -29.76
C GLY A 625 -4.85 6.41 -29.06
N ASN A 626 -4.16 7.35 -29.70
CA ASN A 626 -2.94 7.96 -29.17
C ASN A 626 -3.24 9.05 -28.12
N MET A 627 -2.21 9.73 -27.61
CA MET A 627 -2.36 10.74 -26.55
C MET A 627 -3.29 11.89 -26.98
N SER A 628 -3.17 12.36 -28.23
CA SER A 628 -4.03 13.40 -28.80
C SER A 628 -5.51 12.99 -28.86
N GLU A 629 -5.80 11.74 -29.20
CA GLU A 629 -7.17 11.21 -29.24
C GLU A 629 -7.75 11.01 -27.83
N PHE A 630 -6.95 10.49 -26.90
CA PHE A 630 -7.32 10.38 -25.50
C PHE A 630 -7.71 11.72 -24.89
N VAL A 631 -6.95 12.79 -25.19
CA VAL A 631 -7.23 14.15 -24.69
C VAL A 631 -8.52 14.74 -25.27
N LYS A 632 -8.95 14.34 -26.48
CA LYS A 632 -10.27 14.72 -27.03
C LYS A 632 -11.41 14.09 -26.23
N ILE A 633 -11.25 12.83 -25.79
CA ILE A 633 -12.24 12.08 -25.00
C ILE A 633 -12.27 12.58 -23.55
N ARG A 634 -11.09 12.86 -22.97
CA ARG A 634 -10.91 13.38 -21.61
C ARG A 634 -10.22 14.74 -21.65
N PRO A 635 -10.97 15.86 -21.73
CA PRO A 635 -10.37 17.20 -21.74
C PRO A 635 -9.53 17.53 -20.50
N GLU A 636 -9.83 16.92 -19.34
CA GLU A 636 -9.02 17.02 -18.12
C GLU A 636 -7.57 16.51 -18.30
N ALA A 637 -7.34 15.61 -19.26
CA ALA A 637 -6.02 15.06 -19.58
C ALA A 637 -5.13 16.04 -20.38
N LYS A 638 -5.65 17.22 -20.79
CA LYS A 638 -4.80 18.30 -21.34
C LYS A 638 -3.66 18.71 -20.40
N ALA A 639 -3.84 18.51 -19.10
CA ALA A 639 -2.81 18.70 -18.09
C ALA A 639 -1.53 17.84 -18.31
N TYR A 640 -1.58 16.79 -19.15
CA TYR A 640 -0.38 16.03 -19.54
C TYR A 640 0.45 16.73 -20.63
N TYR A 641 -0.15 17.65 -21.40
CA TYR A 641 0.55 18.47 -22.40
C TYR A 641 1.16 19.73 -21.80
N ASP A 642 0.46 20.34 -20.84
CA ASP A 642 0.88 21.59 -20.20
C ASP A 642 1.77 21.28 -18.97
N LEU A 643 3.07 21.57 -19.06
CA LEU A 643 4.00 21.54 -17.91
C LEU A 643 3.53 22.46 -16.76
N ASP A 644 2.69 23.45 -17.07
CA ASP A 644 2.11 24.42 -16.12
C ASP A 644 1.05 23.83 -15.17
N ALA A 645 0.52 22.64 -15.46
CA ALA A 645 -0.51 22.01 -14.65
C ALA A 645 0.03 21.15 -13.49
N ALA A 646 1.29 21.35 -13.07
CA ALA A 646 1.78 20.79 -11.82
C ALA A 646 0.97 21.37 -10.64
N THR A 647 0.05 20.56 -10.09
CA THR A 647 -0.81 20.92 -8.95
C THR A 647 -0.02 21.22 -7.66
N VAL A 648 1.31 21.06 -7.69
CA VAL A 648 2.23 21.31 -6.58
C VAL A 648 3.45 22.06 -7.10
N ALA A 649 3.43 23.39 -6.98
CA ALA A 649 4.63 24.21 -7.16
C ALA A 649 5.55 24.03 -5.95
N PHE A 650 6.75 23.46 -6.15
CA PHE A 650 7.76 23.42 -5.10
C PHE A 650 8.53 24.75 -5.08
N LYS A 651 8.77 25.30 -3.89
CA LYS A 651 9.49 26.56 -3.72
C LYS A 651 10.80 26.28 -3.02
N PHE A 652 11.90 26.68 -3.66
CA PHE A 652 13.20 26.64 -3.01
C PHE A 652 13.32 27.76 -1.96
N PRO A 653 14.01 27.50 -0.84
CA PRO A 653 14.25 28.50 0.18
C PRO A 653 15.21 29.58 -0.35
N GLU A 654 15.02 30.83 0.08
CA GLU A 654 15.92 31.91 -0.31
C GLU A 654 17.36 31.66 0.19
N PRO A 655 18.39 31.91 -0.65
CA PRO A 655 19.78 31.86 -0.24
C PRO A 655 20.06 32.80 0.93
N GLY A 656 20.99 32.40 1.82
CA GLY A 656 21.43 33.26 2.92
C GLY A 656 22.12 34.53 2.42
N PHE A 657 21.99 35.62 3.17
CA PHE A 657 22.61 36.91 2.83
C PHE A 657 24.14 36.83 2.89
N LEU A 658 24.81 37.18 1.78
CA LEU A 658 26.27 37.27 1.70
C LEU A 658 26.69 38.73 1.92
N ALA A 659 27.18 39.05 3.13
CA ALA A 659 27.40 40.42 3.59
C ALA A 659 28.31 41.29 2.69
N ASP A 660 29.23 40.67 1.94
CA ASP A 660 30.19 41.36 1.08
C ASP A 660 29.73 41.46 -0.40
N ILE A 661 28.56 40.90 -0.72
CA ILE A 661 27.99 40.83 -2.07
C ILE A 661 26.74 41.72 -2.16
N LYS A 662 26.96 42.97 -2.55
CA LYS A 662 25.87 43.95 -2.78
C LYS A 662 25.15 43.77 -4.12
N ASN A 663 25.77 43.11 -5.09
CA ASN A 663 25.22 42.89 -6.43
C ASN A 663 25.22 41.39 -6.74
N LYS A 664 24.05 40.85 -7.15
CA LYS A 664 23.82 39.45 -7.48
C LYS A 664 24.67 38.94 -8.67
N GLY A 665 25.18 39.84 -9.52
CA GLY A 665 26.09 39.51 -10.63
C GLY A 665 27.57 39.33 -10.25
N LYS A 666 27.96 39.56 -8.98
CA LYS A 666 29.35 39.34 -8.56
C LYS A 666 29.67 37.83 -8.48
N PRO A 667 30.85 37.41 -8.97
CA PRO A 667 31.33 36.04 -8.83
C PRO A 667 31.35 35.55 -7.38
N ILE A 668 30.73 34.40 -7.13
CA ILE A 668 30.76 33.68 -5.86
C ILE A 668 31.66 32.44 -5.91
N ILE A 669 31.87 31.88 -7.11
CA ILE A 669 32.81 30.81 -7.39
C ILE A 669 33.48 31.05 -8.74
N ARG A 670 34.76 30.71 -8.83
CA ARG A 670 35.55 30.80 -10.05
C ARG A 670 36.54 29.64 -10.17
N LEU A 671 36.46 28.92 -11.28
CA LEU A 671 37.50 28.04 -11.79
C LEU A 671 38.34 28.85 -12.80
N THR A 672 39.66 28.85 -12.65
CA THR A 672 40.58 29.53 -13.56
C THR A 672 41.61 28.55 -14.09
N ASN A 673 41.55 28.27 -15.39
CA ASN A 673 42.47 27.40 -16.13
C ASN A 673 42.63 26.01 -15.48
N CYS A 674 41.52 25.41 -15.05
CA CYS A 674 41.52 24.16 -14.31
C CYS A 674 41.58 22.94 -15.23
N SER A 675 42.48 22.01 -14.92
CA SER A 675 42.60 20.71 -15.57
C SER A 675 42.55 19.59 -14.53
N TYR A 676 41.95 18.46 -14.89
CA TYR A 676 41.85 17.29 -14.01
C TYR A 676 42.10 15.99 -14.74
N THR A 677 42.93 15.14 -14.13
CA THR A 677 43.27 13.80 -14.61
C THR A 677 43.02 12.80 -13.50
N TYR A 678 42.20 11.78 -13.77
CA TYR A 678 41.97 10.69 -12.80
C TYR A 678 43.27 9.90 -12.57
N PRO A 679 43.53 9.43 -11.34
CA PRO A 679 44.67 8.56 -11.04
C PRO A 679 44.68 7.31 -11.97
N GLY A 680 45.78 7.09 -12.67
CA GLY A 680 45.93 5.97 -13.63
C GLY A 680 45.52 6.27 -15.08
N SER A 681 44.94 7.43 -15.38
CA SER A 681 44.63 7.86 -16.76
C SER A 681 45.81 8.62 -17.39
N SER A 682 46.10 8.34 -18.66
CA SER A 682 47.12 9.08 -19.44
C SER A 682 46.59 10.36 -20.09
N LYS A 683 45.27 10.57 -20.14
CA LYS A 683 44.63 11.75 -20.74
C LYS A 683 43.81 12.53 -19.69
N PRO A 684 43.88 13.87 -19.69
CA PRO A 684 43.06 14.70 -18.82
C PRO A 684 41.59 14.60 -19.23
N SER A 685 40.70 14.38 -18.26
CA SER A 685 39.25 14.33 -18.51
C SER A 685 38.69 15.71 -18.84
N ILE A 686 39.31 16.75 -18.29
CA ILE A 686 39.06 18.15 -18.61
C ILE A 686 40.39 18.88 -18.69
N ASN A 687 40.56 19.73 -19.70
CA ASN A 687 41.74 20.55 -19.89
C ASN A 687 41.39 22.03 -19.99
N ASN A 688 42.06 22.86 -19.18
CA ASN A 688 42.04 24.33 -19.23
C ASN A 688 40.63 24.95 -19.20
N VAL A 689 39.80 24.52 -18.26
CA VAL A 689 38.42 25.03 -18.10
C VAL A 689 38.39 26.21 -17.13
N SER A 690 37.74 27.28 -17.55
CA SER A 690 37.46 28.47 -16.74
C SER A 690 35.95 28.70 -16.67
N VAL A 691 35.40 28.73 -15.46
CA VAL A 691 33.96 28.91 -15.20
C VAL A 691 33.79 29.91 -14.07
N THR A 692 32.84 30.82 -14.19
CA THR A 692 32.49 31.77 -13.13
C THR A 692 30.99 31.72 -12.89
N CYS A 693 30.57 31.58 -11.64
CA CYS A 693 29.16 31.61 -11.25
C CYS A 693 28.90 32.76 -10.27
N ALA A 694 27.74 33.39 -10.37
CA ALA A 694 27.25 34.49 -9.53
C ALA A 694 25.84 34.16 -9.01
N LEU A 695 25.31 34.87 -8.00
CA LEU A 695 23.97 34.56 -7.45
C LEU A 695 22.84 34.66 -8.51
N SER A 696 23.00 35.47 -9.55
CA SER A 696 22.04 35.60 -10.64
C SER A 696 22.23 34.59 -11.78
N SER A 697 23.29 33.78 -11.79
CA SER A 697 23.54 32.91 -12.95
C SER A 697 22.51 31.78 -13.04
N ARG A 698 22.18 31.39 -14.28
CA ARG A 698 21.40 30.21 -14.64
C ARG A 698 22.21 29.49 -15.70
N ILE A 699 22.90 28.41 -15.33
CA ILE A 699 23.91 27.79 -16.19
C ILE A 699 23.45 26.39 -16.55
N ALA A 700 23.32 26.12 -17.86
CA ALA A 700 23.02 24.78 -18.35
C ALA A 700 24.29 24.14 -18.92
N VAL A 701 24.66 22.96 -18.43
CA VAL A 701 25.84 22.23 -18.91
C VAL A 701 25.44 21.22 -19.99
N ILE A 702 25.39 21.70 -21.24
CA ILE A 702 25.01 20.91 -22.42
C ILE A 702 26.24 20.33 -23.15
N GLY A 703 26.04 19.27 -23.95
CA GLY A 703 27.11 18.55 -24.65
C GLY A 703 26.96 17.02 -24.64
N PRO A 704 27.77 16.29 -25.41
CA PRO A 704 27.72 14.83 -25.48
C PRO A 704 28.16 14.16 -24.17
N ASN A 705 27.77 12.90 -24.01
CA ASN A 705 28.21 12.07 -22.89
C ASN A 705 29.71 11.82 -22.94
N GLY A 706 30.36 11.73 -21.77
CA GLY A 706 31.81 11.53 -21.69
C GLY A 706 32.66 12.78 -21.91
N ALA A 707 32.07 13.93 -22.25
CA ALA A 707 32.78 15.20 -22.46
C ALA A 707 33.35 15.84 -21.18
N GLY A 708 33.33 15.15 -20.03
CA GLY A 708 33.85 15.65 -18.75
C GLY A 708 32.86 16.43 -17.88
N LYS A 709 31.60 16.62 -18.27
CA LYS A 709 30.62 17.44 -17.51
C LYS A 709 30.55 17.15 -16.01
N SER A 710 30.43 15.87 -15.64
CA SER A 710 30.35 15.45 -14.23
C SER A 710 31.65 15.75 -13.49
N THR A 711 32.80 15.55 -14.13
CA THR A 711 34.12 15.88 -13.58
C THR A 711 34.26 17.39 -13.34
N MET A 712 33.69 18.23 -14.22
CA MET A 712 33.68 19.69 -14.02
C MET A 712 32.87 20.07 -12.78
N ILE A 713 31.69 19.46 -12.61
CA ILE A 713 30.82 19.70 -11.47
C ILE A 713 31.50 19.23 -10.17
N LYS A 714 32.16 18.06 -10.17
CA LYS A 714 32.93 17.56 -9.02
C LYS A 714 34.06 18.51 -8.61
N MET A 715 34.75 19.14 -9.57
CA MET A 715 35.72 20.19 -9.27
C MET A 715 35.05 21.44 -8.68
N LEU A 716 33.92 21.85 -9.25
CA LEU A 716 33.19 23.04 -8.80
C LEU A 716 32.65 22.87 -7.37
N THR A 717 32.09 21.70 -7.05
CA THR A 717 31.61 21.35 -5.71
C THR A 717 32.75 21.08 -4.73
N GLY A 718 33.95 20.78 -5.23
CA GLY A 718 35.14 20.51 -4.42
C GLY A 718 35.21 19.07 -3.89
N GLU A 719 34.66 18.11 -4.63
CA GLU A 719 34.88 16.68 -4.40
C GLU A 719 36.25 16.22 -4.92
N THR A 720 36.71 16.87 -5.99
CA THR A 720 38.02 16.61 -6.60
C THR A 720 38.79 17.91 -6.71
N GLU A 721 40.05 17.91 -6.27
CA GLU A 721 40.93 19.06 -6.47
C GLU A 721 41.47 19.09 -7.90
N PRO A 722 41.56 20.27 -8.53
CA PRO A 722 42.14 20.39 -9.85
C PRO A 722 43.63 20.03 -9.82
N THR A 723 44.08 19.23 -10.77
CA THR A 723 45.51 18.86 -10.90
C THR A 723 46.35 20.07 -11.33
N GLN A 724 45.76 20.99 -12.10
CA GLN A 724 46.35 22.28 -12.49
C GLN A 724 45.26 23.36 -12.48
N GLY A 725 45.63 24.61 -12.24
CA GLY A 725 44.70 25.76 -12.17
C GLY A 725 44.25 26.10 -10.75
N THR A 726 43.37 27.09 -10.61
CA THR A 726 42.91 27.57 -9.28
C THR A 726 41.39 27.59 -9.16
N LEU A 727 40.90 27.10 -8.02
CA LEU A 727 39.50 27.15 -7.61
C LEU A 727 39.35 28.17 -6.48
N TRP A 728 38.59 29.23 -6.73
CA TRP A 728 38.26 30.26 -5.75
C TRP A 728 36.78 30.19 -5.36
N LYS A 729 36.49 30.24 -4.05
CA LYS A 729 35.14 30.17 -3.48
C LYS A 729 34.95 31.29 -2.44
N HIS A 730 33.77 31.90 -2.42
CA HIS A 730 33.43 32.86 -1.37
C HIS A 730 33.26 32.15 -0.01
N PRO A 731 33.89 32.63 1.10
CA PRO A 731 33.93 31.90 2.39
C PRO A 731 32.56 31.61 3.02
N ALA A 732 31.57 32.48 2.82
CA ALA A 732 30.21 32.32 3.35
C ALA A 732 29.23 31.60 2.40
N MET A 733 29.69 31.17 1.22
CA MET A 733 28.84 30.49 0.23
C MET A 733 28.68 29.00 0.60
N ARG A 734 27.47 28.46 0.43
CA ARG A 734 27.17 27.04 0.58
C ARG A 734 26.74 26.42 -0.74
N PHE A 735 27.08 25.15 -0.94
CA PHE A 735 26.62 24.34 -2.07
C PHE A 735 25.55 23.36 -1.61
N ALA A 736 24.40 23.37 -2.28
CA ALA A 736 23.50 22.23 -2.29
C ALA A 736 23.85 21.39 -3.53
N TYR A 737 24.54 20.26 -3.32
CA TYR A 737 24.88 19.34 -4.40
C TYR A 737 23.98 18.11 -4.35
N VAL A 738 23.34 17.82 -5.47
CA VAL A 738 22.50 16.64 -5.64
C VAL A 738 23.22 15.74 -6.63
N ALA A 739 23.91 14.73 -6.10
CA ALA A 739 24.60 13.75 -6.93
C ALA A 739 23.61 12.74 -7.51
N GLN A 740 23.94 12.16 -8.67
CA GLN A 740 23.19 11.02 -9.23
C GLN A 740 23.22 9.78 -8.31
N HIS A 741 24.20 9.70 -7.39
CA HIS A 741 24.37 8.62 -6.39
C HIS A 741 23.97 9.03 -4.95
N ALA A 742 23.21 10.12 -4.77
CA ALA A 742 22.84 10.61 -3.42
C ALA A 742 21.99 9.61 -2.59
N PHE A 743 21.54 8.51 -3.19
CA PHE A 743 20.76 7.45 -2.54
C PHE A 743 21.55 6.65 -1.50
N HIS A 744 22.87 6.51 -1.65
CA HIS A 744 23.69 5.70 -0.74
C HIS A 744 23.65 6.19 0.73
N HIS A 745 23.50 7.48 0.97
CA HIS A 745 23.39 8.01 2.33
C HIS A 745 22.01 7.73 2.96
N ILE A 746 20.94 7.72 2.17
CA ILE A 746 19.59 7.39 2.66
C ILE A 746 19.46 5.90 2.95
N GLU A 747 20.15 5.04 2.19
CA GLU A 747 20.16 3.58 2.39
C GLU A 747 20.66 3.17 3.79
N GLN A 748 21.50 3.98 4.42
CA GLN A 748 21.99 3.72 5.78
C GLN A 748 20.99 4.09 6.89
N HIS A 749 19.87 4.74 6.53
CA HIS A 749 18.90 5.30 7.47
C HIS A 749 17.46 4.86 7.19
N LEU A 750 17.25 3.73 6.52
CA LEU A 750 15.91 3.29 6.09
C LEU A 750 14.88 3.09 7.22
N ASP A 751 15.34 2.93 8.47
CA ASP A 751 14.47 2.63 9.61
C ASP A 751 13.91 3.86 10.33
N ILE A 752 14.38 5.07 10.01
CA ILE A 752 13.84 6.33 10.54
C ILE A 752 12.98 7.04 9.49
N SER A 753 12.15 8.02 9.90
CA SER A 753 11.38 8.83 8.97
C SER A 753 12.22 9.94 8.32
N ALA A 754 11.75 10.52 7.21
CA ALA A 754 12.45 11.62 6.55
C ALA A 754 12.64 12.82 7.48
N ASN A 755 11.65 13.11 8.32
CA ASN A 755 11.71 14.15 9.34
C ASN A 755 12.83 13.87 10.36
N GLN A 756 12.87 12.64 10.89
CA GLN A 756 13.92 12.22 11.82
C GLN A 756 15.31 12.23 11.17
N TYR A 757 15.42 11.88 9.89
CA TYR A 757 16.68 11.93 9.14
C TYR A 757 17.21 13.37 9.02
N ILE A 758 16.36 14.34 8.65
CA ILE A 758 16.76 15.75 8.59
C ILE A 758 17.15 16.26 9.98
N GLN A 759 16.39 15.91 11.03
CA GLN A 759 16.75 16.25 12.40
C GLN A 759 18.11 15.66 12.80
N TRP A 760 18.37 14.39 12.46
CA TRP A 760 19.64 13.73 12.73
C TRP A 760 20.80 14.38 11.99
N ARG A 761 20.62 14.71 10.70
CA ARG A 761 21.63 15.33 9.83
C ARG A 761 22.09 16.68 10.36
N PHE A 762 21.16 17.47 10.92
CA PHE A 762 21.41 18.84 11.40
C PHE A 762 21.38 19.00 12.93
N GLN A 763 21.39 17.90 13.69
CA GLN A 763 21.24 17.93 15.15
C GLN A 763 22.31 18.79 15.87
N SER A 764 23.54 18.79 15.35
CA SER A 764 24.67 19.57 15.88
C SER A 764 24.71 21.01 15.33
N GLY A 765 23.76 21.39 14.49
CA GLY A 765 23.76 22.64 13.73
C GLY A 765 24.63 22.61 12.47
N GLU A 766 25.55 21.65 12.38
CA GLU A 766 26.41 21.40 11.23
C GLU A 766 25.82 20.28 10.35
N ASP A 767 26.09 20.32 9.04
CA ASP A 767 25.69 19.25 8.13
C ASP A 767 26.66 18.07 8.26
N LYS A 768 26.21 17.00 8.94
CA LYS A 768 27.02 15.78 9.15
C LYS A 768 27.48 15.13 7.83
N GLU A 769 26.72 15.26 6.75
CA GLU A 769 27.08 14.69 5.45
C GLU A 769 28.21 15.47 4.79
N LEU A 770 28.20 16.81 4.92
CA LEU A 770 29.28 17.66 4.41
C LEU A 770 30.60 17.41 5.14
N MET A 771 30.55 17.21 6.46
CA MET A 771 31.74 16.91 7.28
C MET A 771 32.36 15.53 6.96
N ALA A 772 31.58 14.60 6.42
CA ALA A 772 32.06 13.27 6.06
C ALA A 772 32.89 13.23 4.76
N LYS A 773 32.92 14.33 3.98
CA LYS A 773 33.66 14.42 2.71
C LYS A 773 35.18 14.31 2.90
N GLU A 774 35.85 13.62 1.99
CA GLU A 774 37.31 13.42 2.01
C GLU A 774 38.10 14.75 2.02
N THR A 775 37.61 15.78 1.33
CA THR A 775 38.23 17.12 1.34
C THR A 775 38.11 17.86 2.68
N ARG A 776 37.29 17.38 3.60
CA ARG A 776 37.12 17.91 4.97
C ARG A 776 37.85 17.05 6.02
N LYS A 777 38.28 15.83 5.69
CA LYS A 777 39.12 15.01 6.56
C LYS A 777 40.56 15.52 6.50
N LEU A 778 41.14 15.78 7.68
CA LEU A 778 42.55 16.15 7.79
C LEU A 778 43.42 14.96 7.37
N THR A 779 44.31 15.19 6.39
CA THR A 779 45.32 14.20 6.01
C THR A 779 46.32 13.99 7.15
N PRO A 780 47.04 12.85 7.18
CA PRO A 780 48.07 12.60 8.20
C PRO A 780 49.13 13.70 8.26
N GLU A 781 49.58 14.21 7.11
CA GLU A 781 50.58 15.27 6.99
C GLU A 781 50.09 16.60 7.59
N GLU A 782 48.81 16.92 7.41
CA GLU A 782 48.19 18.13 7.97
C GLU A 782 47.99 18.02 9.48
N LYS A 783 47.67 16.84 10.00
CA LYS A 783 47.61 16.59 11.45
C LYS A 783 48.97 16.80 12.12
N GLU A 784 50.05 16.44 11.44
CA GLU A 784 51.41 16.70 11.91
C GLU A 784 51.80 18.18 11.84
N LEU A 785 51.34 18.92 10.84
CA LEU A 785 51.56 20.38 10.75
C LEU A 785 50.89 21.14 11.89
N LEU A 786 49.70 20.70 12.34
CA LEU A 786 48.98 21.32 13.47
C LEU A 786 49.66 21.08 14.82
N ALA A 787 50.38 19.97 14.95
CA ALA A 787 51.12 19.63 16.15
C ALA A 787 52.45 20.41 16.28
N LYS A 788 52.88 21.13 15.23
CA LYS A 788 54.12 21.91 15.26
C LYS A 788 53.90 23.28 15.93
N PRO A 789 54.81 23.73 16.81
CA PRO A 789 54.71 25.04 17.42
C PRO A 789 54.93 26.16 16.40
N VAL A 790 54.01 27.11 16.35
CA VAL A 790 54.09 28.34 15.54
C VAL A 790 54.61 29.50 16.40
N ASN A 791 55.29 30.45 15.77
CA ASN A 791 55.79 31.64 16.45
C ASN A 791 54.72 32.74 16.47
N TRP A 792 54.20 33.03 17.66
CA TRP A 792 53.26 34.11 17.91
C TRP A 792 53.88 35.11 18.89
N GLU A 793 54.10 36.35 18.45
CA GLU A 793 54.65 37.45 19.27
C GLU A 793 55.98 37.15 19.97
N GLY A 794 56.80 36.27 19.40
CA GLY A 794 58.10 35.88 19.95
C GLY A 794 58.06 34.58 20.77
N GLU A 795 56.87 34.03 21.04
CA GLU A 795 56.67 32.79 21.78
C GLU A 795 56.27 31.62 20.85
N LYS A 796 56.76 30.43 21.16
CA LYS A 796 56.36 29.19 20.49
C LYS A 796 55.08 28.66 21.11
N ARG A 797 53.96 28.73 20.38
CA ARG A 797 52.65 28.22 20.82
C ARG A 797 52.15 27.13 19.87
N VAL A 798 51.44 26.14 20.41
CA VAL A 798 50.88 25.02 19.63
C VAL A 798 49.37 25.22 19.48
N PHE A 799 48.88 25.13 18.26
CA PHE A 799 47.48 25.30 17.92
C PHE A 799 46.61 24.16 18.50
N GLU A 800 45.47 24.48 19.11
CA GLU A 800 44.48 23.50 19.59
C GLU A 800 43.20 23.52 18.73
N SER A 801 42.50 24.66 18.73
CA SER A 801 41.22 24.84 18.02
C SER A 801 40.95 26.30 17.68
N ILE A 802 40.05 26.54 16.72
CA ILE A 802 39.44 27.85 16.51
C ILE A 802 38.11 27.86 17.27
N GLU A 803 37.94 28.84 18.16
CA GLU A 803 36.74 28.98 18.99
C GLU A 803 35.70 29.88 18.32
N ASN A 804 36.11 31.06 17.87
CA ASN A 804 35.24 32.10 17.31
C ASN A 804 35.85 32.81 16.10
N ARG A 805 35.02 33.56 15.37
CA ARG A 805 35.42 34.40 14.24
C ARG A 805 34.79 35.79 14.36
N ARG A 806 35.55 36.84 14.02
CA ARG A 806 35.04 38.22 13.92
C ARG A 806 35.49 38.90 12.64
N LYS A 807 34.75 39.91 12.19
CA LYS A 807 35.08 40.68 10.98
C LYS A 807 36.21 41.67 11.26
N LEU A 808 37.27 41.63 10.46
CA LEU A 808 38.37 42.60 10.46
C LEU A 808 38.41 43.30 9.09
N LYS A 809 37.87 44.52 9.01
CA LYS A 809 37.81 45.30 7.75
C LYS A 809 37.17 44.51 6.60
N LYS A 810 37.95 44.11 5.58
CA LYS A 810 37.54 43.31 4.40
C LYS A 810 37.84 41.81 4.54
N SER A 811 38.34 41.36 5.70
CA SER A 811 38.73 39.97 5.99
C SER A 811 38.22 39.55 7.38
N PHE A 812 38.69 38.41 7.90
CA PHE A 812 38.29 37.85 9.18
C PHE A 812 39.50 37.65 10.11
N GLU A 813 39.25 37.77 11.42
CA GLU A 813 40.14 37.31 12.48
C GLU A 813 39.49 36.12 13.20
N TYR A 814 40.32 35.17 13.60
CA TYR A 814 39.91 33.94 14.26
C TYR A 814 40.50 33.89 15.66
N GLU A 815 39.68 33.51 16.64
CA GLU A 815 40.11 33.29 18.00
C GLU A 815 40.71 31.90 18.10
N VAL A 816 42.03 31.84 18.29
CA VAL A 816 42.79 30.59 18.40
C VAL A 816 42.98 30.25 19.86
N LYS A 817 42.57 29.04 20.22
CA LYS A 817 42.91 28.40 21.48
C LYS A 817 44.26 27.70 21.34
N TRP A 818 45.12 27.94 22.32
CA TRP A 818 46.45 27.36 22.37
C TRP A 818 46.48 26.15 23.30
N MET A 819 47.19 25.11 22.88
CA MET A 819 47.25 23.84 23.61
C MET A 819 47.87 24.05 25.00
N LYS A 820 47.19 23.55 26.05
CA LYS A 820 47.59 23.63 27.47
C LYS A 820 47.59 25.04 28.07
N LEU A 821 47.00 26.04 27.42
CA LEU A 821 46.77 27.36 28.00
C LEU A 821 45.29 27.56 28.36
N PRO A 822 44.97 28.32 29.42
CA PRO A 822 43.60 28.66 29.75
C PRO A 822 42.97 29.56 28.68
N ASN A 823 41.63 29.56 28.56
CA ASN A 823 40.89 30.35 27.57
C ASN A 823 41.15 31.87 27.64
N THR A 824 41.72 32.38 28.74
CA THR A 824 42.13 33.78 28.89
C THR A 824 43.32 34.16 28.00
N GLU A 825 44.11 33.18 27.55
CA GLU A 825 45.29 33.36 26.69
C GLU A 825 44.96 33.20 25.19
N ASN A 826 43.69 33.04 24.84
CA ASN A 826 43.24 32.95 23.45
C ASN A 826 43.66 34.20 22.68
N SER A 827 44.12 34.02 21.44
CA SER A 827 44.64 35.11 20.62
C SER A 827 43.81 35.28 19.35
N TRP A 828 43.52 36.53 18.98
CA TRP A 828 42.85 36.86 17.72
C TRP A 828 43.89 36.99 16.60
N ILE A 829 43.82 36.10 15.62
CA ILE A 829 44.81 36.02 14.54
C ILE A 829 44.14 36.30 13.20
N PRO A 830 44.68 37.21 12.37
CA PRO A 830 44.18 37.47 11.03
C PRO A 830 44.30 36.26 10.10
N ARG A 831 43.31 36.08 9.21
CA ARG A 831 43.26 34.99 8.22
C ARG A 831 44.58 34.79 7.46
N GLU A 832 45.16 35.87 6.94
CA GLU A 832 46.39 35.84 6.14
C GLU A 832 47.59 35.23 6.88
N LYS A 833 47.62 35.34 8.22
CA LYS A 833 48.70 34.78 9.04
C LYS A 833 48.49 33.30 9.32
N LEU A 834 47.24 32.86 9.45
CA LEU A 834 46.87 31.45 9.60
C LEU A 834 47.06 30.67 8.28
N GLU A 835 46.77 31.29 7.14
CA GLU A 835 47.06 30.74 5.80
C GLU A 835 48.58 30.57 5.59
N LYS A 836 49.39 31.53 6.03
CA LYS A 836 50.87 31.40 6.00
C LYS A 836 51.43 30.27 6.86
N TRP A 837 50.67 29.81 7.86
CA TRP A 837 51.04 28.66 8.68
C TRP A 837 50.50 27.33 8.12
N GLY A 838 49.77 27.37 6.99
CA GLY A 838 49.20 26.19 6.34
C GLY A 838 47.90 25.69 6.97
N PHE A 839 47.16 26.55 7.68
CA PHE A 839 45.92 26.18 8.38
C PHE A 839 44.66 26.39 7.53
N ASP A 840 44.78 26.42 6.20
CA ASP A 840 43.70 26.70 5.24
C ASP A 840 42.46 25.82 5.42
N LYS A 841 42.65 24.51 5.64
CA LYS A 841 41.53 23.58 5.84
C LYS A 841 40.77 23.81 7.14
N ILE A 842 41.45 24.18 8.22
CA ILE A 842 40.78 24.45 9.51
C ILE A 842 40.07 25.79 9.48
N LEU A 843 40.65 26.79 8.83
CA LEU A 843 39.96 28.06 8.56
C LEU A 843 38.65 27.81 7.82
N GLN A 844 38.67 26.94 6.80
CA GLN A 844 37.47 26.58 6.07
C GLN A 844 36.45 25.82 6.93
N ILE A 845 36.88 24.89 7.79
CA ILE A 845 36.00 24.18 8.72
C ILE A 845 35.36 25.16 9.72
N ALA A 846 36.12 26.11 10.25
CA ALA A 846 35.63 27.15 11.15
C ALA A 846 34.65 28.11 10.46
N ASP A 847 34.93 28.47 9.21
CA ASP A 847 34.01 29.29 8.40
C ASP A 847 32.69 28.56 8.10
N ASP A 848 32.77 27.27 7.75
CA ASP A 848 31.60 26.41 7.52
C ASP A 848 30.77 26.27 8.81
N ARG A 849 31.43 26.11 9.97
CA ARG A 849 30.80 26.03 11.30
C ARG A 849 30.07 27.31 11.69
N GLU A 850 30.69 28.46 11.49
CA GLU A 850 30.09 29.76 11.82
C GLU A 850 28.93 30.08 10.87
N ALA A 851 29.07 29.75 9.58
CA ALA A 851 27.98 29.84 8.61
C ALA A 851 26.80 28.91 8.99
N ALA A 852 27.07 27.72 9.51
CA ALA A 852 26.06 26.78 9.95
C ALA A 852 25.31 27.27 11.21
N ARG A 853 26.04 27.77 12.23
CA ARG A 853 25.46 28.35 13.46
C ARG A 853 24.56 29.55 13.20
N ALA A 854 25.01 30.49 12.35
CA ALA A 854 24.22 31.66 11.97
C ALA A 854 22.89 31.27 11.29
N ASN A 855 22.86 30.14 10.57
CA ASN A 855 21.64 29.62 9.98
C ASN A 855 20.73 28.90 10.99
N MET A 856 21.29 28.17 11.95
CA MET A 856 20.51 27.45 12.96
C MET A 856 19.76 28.40 13.90
N GLN A 857 20.37 29.55 14.23
CA GLN A 857 19.69 30.61 15.00
C GLN A 857 18.48 31.19 14.26
N ALA A 858 18.52 31.23 12.92
CA ALA A 858 17.41 31.68 12.10
C ALA A 858 16.38 30.58 11.77
N ARG A 859 16.75 29.29 11.95
CA ARG A 859 16.03 28.13 11.41
C ARG A 859 16.10 26.93 12.40
N PRO A 860 15.14 26.81 13.33
CA PRO A 860 15.15 25.71 14.31
C PRO A 860 14.80 24.37 13.67
N VAL A 861 15.50 23.30 14.06
CA VAL A 861 15.33 21.94 13.52
C VAL A 861 14.28 21.15 14.34
N THR A 862 13.09 21.71 14.50
CA THR A 862 11.96 21.03 15.18
C THR A 862 11.17 20.18 14.20
N ALA A 863 10.45 19.17 14.69
CA ALA A 863 9.63 18.30 13.85
C ALA A 863 8.62 19.07 12.99
N ILE A 864 8.01 20.14 13.52
CA ILE A 864 7.05 20.98 12.80
C ILE A 864 7.74 21.79 11.70
N ALA A 865 8.90 22.39 11.99
CA ALA A 865 9.65 23.17 11.01
C ALA A 865 10.19 22.29 9.88
N VAL A 866 10.66 21.09 10.20
CA VAL A 866 11.12 20.10 9.22
C VAL A 866 9.96 19.60 8.37
N GLN A 867 8.79 19.33 8.94
CA GLN A 867 7.63 18.91 8.15
C GLN A 867 7.17 20.03 7.20
N LYS A 868 7.07 21.28 7.67
CA LYS A 868 6.75 22.43 6.81
C LYS A 868 7.76 22.61 5.67
N HIS A 869 9.03 22.28 5.90
CA HIS A 869 10.05 22.25 4.86
C HIS A 869 9.81 21.11 3.87
N LEU A 870 9.53 19.90 4.33
CA LEU A 870 9.20 18.75 3.48
C LEU A 870 7.94 18.98 2.62
N ASP A 871 6.95 19.71 3.15
CA ASP A 871 5.75 20.10 2.41
C ASP A 871 6.08 20.98 1.20
N ASN A 872 7.08 21.89 1.30
CA ASN A 872 7.55 22.70 0.18
C ASN A 872 8.18 21.87 -0.95
N PHE A 873 8.65 20.65 -0.66
CA PHE A 873 9.15 19.68 -1.64
C PHE A 873 8.07 18.66 -2.06
N GLY A 874 6.82 18.87 -1.64
CA GLY A 874 5.68 18.01 -1.95
C GLY A 874 5.79 16.64 -1.30
N LEU A 875 6.29 16.56 -0.07
CA LEU A 875 6.32 15.34 0.75
C LEU A 875 5.46 15.54 2.01
N ALA A 876 4.18 15.15 1.90
CA ALA A 876 3.19 15.29 2.97
C ALA A 876 3.57 14.54 4.26
N ALA A 877 2.99 14.94 5.39
CA ALA A 877 3.28 14.40 6.72
C ALA A 877 3.17 12.88 6.84
N ASP A 878 2.22 12.27 6.11
CA ASP A 878 2.07 10.81 6.01
C ASP A 878 3.39 10.12 5.60
N PHE A 879 4.13 10.71 4.66
CA PHE A 879 5.41 10.20 4.16
C PHE A 879 6.62 10.81 4.86
N GLY A 880 6.53 12.07 5.26
CA GLY A 880 7.63 12.81 5.86
C GLY A 880 7.88 12.44 7.31
N THR A 881 6.82 12.42 8.13
CA THR A 881 6.91 12.28 9.58
C THR A 881 6.55 10.87 10.06
N HIS A 882 5.48 10.27 9.51
CA HIS A 882 4.91 9.03 10.04
C HIS A 882 5.46 7.76 9.38
N SER A 883 5.84 7.83 8.11
CA SER A 883 6.41 6.69 7.37
C SER A 883 7.92 6.57 7.55
N ARG A 884 8.42 5.33 7.58
CA ARG A 884 9.86 5.05 7.53
C ARG A 884 10.41 5.22 6.11
N MET A 885 11.68 5.61 5.98
CA MET A 885 12.31 5.81 4.67
C MET A 885 12.38 4.55 3.81
N ARG A 886 12.29 3.35 4.41
CA ARG A 886 12.13 2.06 3.69
C ARG A 886 10.88 2.01 2.81
N GLY A 887 9.78 2.61 3.26
CA GLY A 887 8.50 2.61 2.55
C GLY A 887 8.39 3.67 1.45
N LEU A 888 9.38 4.57 1.31
CA LEU A 888 9.35 5.64 0.30
C LEU A 888 9.74 5.13 -1.09
N SER A 889 9.03 5.62 -2.11
CA SER A 889 9.39 5.43 -3.53
C SER A 889 10.71 6.13 -3.90
N GLY A 890 11.33 5.74 -5.02
CA GLY A 890 12.55 6.38 -5.52
C GLY A 890 12.40 7.90 -5.69
N GLY A 891 11.30 8.36 -6.30
CA GLY A 891 11.00 9.79 -6.45
C GLY A 891 10.78 10.53 -5.12
N GLN A 892 10.17 9.87 -4.12
CA GLN A 892 10.04 10.45 -2.78
C GLN A 892 11.40 10.53 -2.07
N LYS A 893 12.27 9.53 -2.24
CA LYS A 893 13.65 9.58 -1.73
C LYS A 893 14.43 10.74 -2.34
N VAL A 894 14.26 11.01 -3.65
CA VAL A 894 14.84 12.21 -4.31
C VAL A 894 14.36 13.49 -3.63
N LYS A 895 13.06 13.61 -3.33
CA LYS A 895 12.50 14.76 -2.61
C LYS A 895 13.12 14.92 -1.22
N VAL A 896 13.36 13.82 -0.50
CA VAL A 896 14.03 13.85 0.81
C VAL A 896 15.48 14.33 0.67
N VAL A 897 16.23 13.83 -0.31
CA VAL A 897 17.61 14.31 -0.58
C VAL A 897 17.59 15.80 -0.90
N LEU A 898 16.69 16.24 -1.78
CA LEU A 898 16.57 17.65 -2.16
C LEU A 898 16.24 18.53 -0.96
N ALA A 899 15.27 18.12 -0.15
CA ALA A 899 14.89 18.83 1.07
C ALA A 899 16.03 18.85 2.10
N ALA A 900 16.79 17.75 2.24
CA ALA A 900 17.91 17.67 3.17
C ALA A 900 19.13 18.48 2.69
N ALA A 901 19.36 18.57 1.38
CA ALA A 901 20.45 19.35 0.80
C ALA A 901 20.21 20.88 0.87
N MET A 902 18.94 21.30 1.00
CA MET A 902 18.57 22.71 1.03
C MET A 902 18.16 23.17 2.43
N PRO A 903 18.65 24.31 2.91
CA PRO A 903 18.37 24.77 4.26
C PRO A 903 16.93 25.31 4.37
N ALA A 904 16.18 24.91 5.41
CA ALA A 904 14.78 25.29 5.63
C ALA A 904 14.52 26.81 5.60
N PRO A 905 13.39 27.33 5.09
CA PRO A 905 13.15 28.78 5.01
C PRO A 905 13.15 29.46 6.40
N ALA A 906 13.61 30.71 6.48
CA ALA A 906 13.61 31.49 7.72
C ALA A 906 12.17 31.84 8.16
N ALA A 907 11.92 31.85 9.47
CA ALA A 907 10.57 31.98 10.04
C ALA A 907 9.85 33.31 9.69
N ASP A 908 10.58 34.39 9.40
CA ASP A 908 10.02 35.75 9.23
C ASP A 908 9.78 36.20 7.77
N ALA A 909 9.97 35.34 6.76
CA ALA A 909 9.74 35.71 5.36
C ALA A 909 8.26 35.56 4.89
N MET A 910 7.29 35.53 5.81
CA MET A 910 5.85 35.51 5.48
C MET A 910 5.28 36.94 5.48
N GLY A 911 5.73 37.76 4.53
CA GLY A 911 5.22 39.12 4.36
C GLY A 911 5.66 39.75 3.04
N LYS A 912 4.86 39.56 1.99
CA LYS A 912 4.88 40.30 0.71
C LYS A 912 6.25 40.47 0.02
N ALA A 913 6.70 39.43 -0.69
CA ALA A 913 7.50 39.53 -1.93
C ALA A 913 7.75 38.10 -2.44
N ALA A 914 6.80 37.51 -3.16
CA ALA A 914 6.93 36.13 -3.64
C ALA A 914 6.50 36.04 -5.10
N GLU A 915 7.31 36.62 -6.00
CA GLU A 915 7.19 36.33 -7.44
C GLU A 915 8.52 36.07 -8.15
N GLU A 916 9.68 36.34 -7.56
CA GLU A 916 10.96 36.02 -8.23
C GLU A 916 12.05 35.65 -7.21
N SER A 917 12.53 34.39 -7.24
CA SER A 917 13.67 33.99 -6.42
C SER A 917 14.94 33.84 -7.27
N PRO A 918 16.02 34.59 -6.99
CA PRO A 918 17.28 34.53 -7.72
C PRO A 918 18.17 33.42 -7.12
N MET A 919 17.86 32.16 -7.39
CA MET A 919 18.75 31.05 -7.04
C MET A 919 19.68 30.70 -8.20
N LEU A 920 20.98 30.54 -7.95
CA LEU A 920 21.87 29.88 -8.90
C LEU A 920 21.34 28.46 -9.15
N GLN A 921 20.83 28.22 -10.36
CA GLN A 921 20.39 26.89 -10.80
C GLN A 921 21.31 26.44 -11.92
N ASP A 922 22.13 25.45 -11.60
CA ASP A 922 22.96 24.75 -12.58
C ASP A 922 22.24 23.44 -12.93
N VAL A 923 21.44 23.46 -13.99
CA VAL A 923 20.65 22.29 -14.41
C VAL A 923 21.41 21.53 -15.48
N VAL A 924 21.72 20.27 -15.20
CA VAL A 924 22.23 19.33 -16.20
C VAL A 924 21.04 18.64 -16.87
N GLY A 925 20.46 19.32 -17.86
CA GLY A 925 19.33 18.82 -18.65
C GLY A 925 19.70 18.55 -20.11
N ARG A 926 18.94 17.68 -20.78
CA ARG A 926 19.07 17.40 -22.22
C ARG A 926 17.83 17.72 -23.05
N SER A 927 16.70 18.04 -22.42
CA SER A 927 15.46 18.36 -23.14
C SER A 927 15.51 19.81 -23.66
N PRO A 928 15.37 20.03 -24.98
CA PRO A 928 15.26 21.36 -25.56
C PRO A 928 14.05 22.15 -25.03
N SER A 929 12.92 21.49 -24.75
CA SER A 929 11.70 22.14 -24.22
C SER A 929 11.92 22.66 -22.80
N LEU A 930 12.52 21.85 -21.92
CA LEU A 930 12.86 22.26 -20.55
C LEU A 930 13.82 23.47 -20.50
N THR A 931 14.73 23.58 -21.48
CA THR A 931 15.63 24.74 -21.62
C THR A 931 15.01 25.93 -22.36
N ALA A 932 14.00 25.71 -23.19
CA ALA A 932 13.26 26.76 -23.88
C ALA A 932 12.27 27.46 -22.93
N ASP A 933 11.64 26.72 -22.02
CA ASP A 933 10.68 27.27 -21.04
C ASP A 933 11.36 28.07 -19.92
N LEU A 934 12.63 27.79 -19.61
CA LEU A 934 13.44 28.67 -18.74
C LEU A 934 13.62 30.09 -19.32
N ARG A 935 13.35 30.31 -20.61
CA ARG A 935 13.35 31.64 -21.25
C ARG A 935 11.97 32.33 -21.24
N ASN A 936 10.89 31.59 -20.99
CA ASN A 936 9.50 32.06 -21.15
C ASN A 936 8.78 32.33 -19.81
N PHE A 937 9.49 32.28 -18.67
CA PHE A 937 8.97 32.86 -17.44
C PHE A 937 8.85 34.38 -17.62
N ASP A 938 7.61 34.80 -17.79
CA ASP A 938 7.14 36.04 -18.40
C ASP A 938 7.48 37.30 -17.57
N TYR A 939 8.15 38.28 -18.19
CA TYR A 939 7.98 39.69 -17.84
C TYR A 939 7.64 40.48 -19.11
N ARG A 940 6.42 41.01 -19.13
CA ARG A 940 5.99 42.07 -20.03
C ARG A 940 6.90 43.29 -19.85
N CYS A 941 7.66 43.65 -20.89
CA CYS A 941 7.70 45.01 -21.46
C CYS A 941 8.58 45.10 -22.72
N THR A 942 8.19 46.04 -23.58
CA THR A 942 8.58 46.39 -24.97
C THR A 942 10.07 46.35 -25.38
N PRO A 943 10.36 46.26 -26.70
CA PRO A 943 11.62 45.79 -27.26
C PRO A 943 12.71 46.87 -27.29
N ALA A 944 13.79 46.67 -26.54
CA ALA A 944 15.10 47.25 -26.82
C ALA A 944 16.20 46.44 -26.09
N GLU A 945 17.23 46.07 -26.85
CA GLU A 945 18.53 45.54 -26.39
C GLU A 945 18.56 44.09 -25.82
N ILE A 946 18.59 43.14 -26.76
CA ILE A 946 19.11 41.78 -26.53
C ILE A 946 20.63 41.89 -26.29
N VAL A 947 21.07 41.83 -25.03
CA VAL A 947 22.47 41.55 -24.70
C VAL A 947 22.58 40.08 -24.27
N THR A 948 22.85 39.21 -25.23
CA THR A 948 23.32 37.85 -24.97
C THR A 948 24.81 37.88 -24.64
N ASP A 949 25.18 37.72 -23.37
CA ASP A 949 26.55 37.34 -23.02
C ASP A 949 26.75 35.86 -23.37
N ARG A 950 27.26 35.64 -24.58
CA ARG A 950 27.88 34.36 -24.97
C ARG A 950 29.02 34.07 -24.01
N ILE A 951 29.05 32.87 -23.43
CA ILE A 951 30.27 32.30 -22.89
C ILE A 951 31.32 32.33 -24.02
N LYS A 952 32.27 33.26 -23.95
CA LYS A 952 33.51 33.19 -24.75
C LYS A 952 34.32 32.02 -24.21
N LEU A 953 34.02 30.81 -24.67
CA LEU A 953 35.03 29.77 -24.78
C LEU A 953 36.04 30.30 -25.80
N LEU A 954 37.21 30.74 -25.33
CA LEU A 954 38.36 30.96 -26.21
C LEU A 954 38.62 29.65 -27.00
N PRO A 955 38.96 29.72 -28.29
CA PRO A 955 38.87 28.60 -29.20
C PRO A 955 39.99 27.59 -28.95
N THR A 956 39.71 26.54 -28.16
CA THR A 956 40.63 25.39 -28.02
C THR A 956 39.95 24.02 -27.97
N LEU A 957 38.62 23.94 -28.10
CA LEU A 957 37.88 22.67 -28.07
C LEU A 957 37.42 22.16 -29.46
N THR A 958 38.09 22.57 -30.54
CA THR A 958 37.77 22.15 -31.92
C THR A 958 38.98 21.68 -32.75
N LYS A 959 39.98 21.04 -32.13
CA LYS A 959 41.01 20.30 -32.87
C LYS A 959 41.42 19.00 -32.18
N THR A 960 40.51 18.04 -32.12
CA THR A 960 40.78 16.60 -32.36
C THR A 960 39.45 15.84 -32.44
N ILE A 961 38.83 15.89 -33.62
CA ILE A 961 38.05 14.78 -34.20
C ILE A 961 38.57 14.64 -35.62
#